data_AF-A0A8H4UQZ9-F1
#
_entry.id   AF-A0A8H4UQZ9-F1
#
_cell.length_a   1.000
_cell.length_b   1.000
_cell.length_c   1.000
_cell.angle_alpha   90.00
_cell.angle_beta   90.00
_cell.angle_gamma   90.00
#
_symmetry.space_group_name_H-M   'P 1'
#
loop_
_entity.id
_entity.type
_entity.pdbx_description
1 polymer ?
#
loop_
_entity_poly.entity_id
_entity_poly.type
_entity_poly.pdbx_seq_one_letter_code
_entity_poly.pdbx_strand_id
1 'polypeptide(L)'
;MASRKRPGSPLGNSATKRSKRLPKSDTYDKHDKKNDTKGHAPEDSHDLVPLFEVRLDISFRSMSKAALNDPPNDRKARRRVYGLREGEREPGSQSDEDELDSSRSPSSLGSVIENLCLRPTQVKYGDWEKGWRRRPHMPEDLRESDPASLPLTEANVGRLETEEAQPYIGELLSLSHVTRSSSAESIRSIRYEPSVVFSIDVERDYEGSHPPSAYESSEAAAHKFEEFLRNRKRSTSSEPSERSCDDVFFKYKWLEQIDGQGVLYDDTVATCDAKLIRRSQIRHQFWASMKKPTKKTSELAFELFDRYGLLDRELFEHPIRKGTGVWGNELDKGDILLFESISVKGRFRHRQIGTDMINKIIRTMGEKTTHFFALAKPGYLDQEVDVNDTAKTKHALKVSRKFFHSLGFRRIGVSPWFAFTNDPEHASKSLDALEDWIDPPPLKLSEKHLATFGSLADPGMSDEECAKQLQDEFRSQMKLNSGRPVDVNGNTVLHLAAVRSWFKSVTYIVERYSQLSSMRNMQGYTPREALLRSMEMFRTKREADPRSSDLFEGFDDASVGCIAVLRGFNIGDLAALSSSHNMDYLSRIKYGCSCGQCIDGFLSPRMQLVLKRQAEFHGEMLQGQVDNGPGWVNLHQLELRYVSLSVRLGMKAVKPLRQAFAGLCGYFVSCIQQGQSPNEANLLKTFEEETESPPVTKDYLNGGGTVASVAAMIFHDAMDGCLWAARNSLDQAPGIVAPEPCKEMTETPKCRNDIEFRFVAGMCGYELKST
;
A
#
# COMPACT_ATOMS: atom_id res chain seq x y z
N MET A 1 -52.25 -25.48 20.75
CA MET A 1 -53.48 -25.29 19.94
C MET A 1 -53.30 -24.09 19.01
N ALA A 2 -54.16 -23.98 17.98
CA ALA A 2 -54.16 -23.03 16.86
C ALA A 2 -53.92 -21.52 17.21
N SER A 3 -53.56 -20.60 16.29
CA SER A 3 -53.44 -20.67 14.82
C SER A 3 -52.42 -19.65 14.28
N ARG A 4 -51.75 -19.95 13.16
CA ARG A 4 -51.08 -18.94 12.32
C ARG A 4 -52.12 -18.13 11.52
N LYS A 5 -51.81 -16.87 11.20
CA LYS A 5 -52.44 -16.11 10.09
C LYS A 5 -51.35 -15.42 9.25
N ARG A 6 -51.43 -15.60 7.93
CA ARG A 6 -50.68 -14.85 6.91
C ARG A 6 -51.59 -13.77 6.31
N PRO A 7 -51.03 -12.63 5.85
CA PRO A 7 -51.42 -12.00 4.60
C PRO A 7 -50.47 -12.45 3.48
N GLY A 8 -50.82 -12.46 2.20
CA GLY A 8 -52.04 -11.96 1.56
C GLY A 8 -51.69 -11.26 0.25
N SER A 9 -51.44 -12.02 -0.81
CA SER A 9 -51.17 -11.47 -2.15
C SER A 9 -52.45 -10.95 -2.82
N PRO A 10 -52.33 -9.96 -3.73
CA PRO A 10 -53.29 -9.81 -4.82
C PRO A 10 -52.61 -9.94 -6.20
N LEU A 11 -53.13 -10.85 -7.02
CA LEU A 11 -53.03 -10.83 -8.49
C LEU A 11 -54.19 -10.00 -9.04
N GLY A 12 -54.03 -9.28 -10.16
CA GLY A 12 -55.19 -8.70 -10.85
C GLY A 12 -54.96 -7.55 -11.83
N ASN A 13 -54.44 -7.87 -13.02
CA ASN A 13 -54.79 -7.29 -14.32
C ASN A 13 -55.18 -5.80 -14.46
N SER A 14 -54.45 -5.06 -15.31
CA SER A 14 -55.05 -4.55 -16.56
C SER A 14 -53.98 -4.26 -17.61
N ALA A 15 -54.23 -4.64 -18.87
CA ALA A 15 -53.33 -4.38 -19.98
C ALA A 15 -53.88 -3.24 -20.85
N THR A 16 -53.05 -2.23 -21.15
CA THR A 16 -53.33 -1.26 -22.22
C THR A 16 -52.12 -1.12 -23.15
N LYS A 17 -52.20 -1.79 -24.30
CA LYS A 17 -51.28 -1.56 -25.43
C LYS A 17 -51.41 -0.11 -25.90
N ARG A 18 -50.31 0.65 -25.98
CA ARG A 18 -50.28 1.91 -26.72
C ARG A 18 -49.04 1.99 -27.60
N SER A 19 -49.18 1.47 -28.82
CA SER A 19 -48.22 1.68 -29.90
C SER A 19 -48.05 3.18 -30.15
N LYS A 20 -46.81 3.67 -30.12
CA LYS A 20 -46.45 5.00 -30.65
C LYS A 20 -45.57 4.80 -31.88
N ARG A 21 -46.08 5.30 -33.02
CA ARG A 21 -45.38 5.34 -34.30
C ARG A 21 -44.11 6.21 -34.18
N LEU A 22 -43.01 5.74 -34.75
CA LEU A 22 -41.86 6.57 -35.10
C LEU A 22 -42.20 7.33 -36.41
N PRO A 23 -41.97 8.65 -36.50
CA PRO A 23 -41.99 9.35 -37.78
C PRO A 23 -40.74 9.01 -38.60
N LYS A 24 -40.93 8.87 -39.91
CA LYS A 24 -39.85 8.85 -40.91
C LYS A 24 -39.61 10.28 -41.44
N SER A 25 -38.55 10.39 -42.24
CA SER A 25 -38.11 11.52 -43.08
C SER A 25 -37.76 12.81 -42.34
N ASP A 26 -36.49 13.19 -42.43
CA ASP A 26 -36.14 14.32 -43.29
C ASP A 26 -34.90 14.00 -44.12
N THR A 27 -34.96 14.33 -45.41
CA THR A 27 -33.87 14.22 -46.38
C THR A 27 -33.04 15.50 -46.35
N TYR A 28 -31.71 15.38 -46.23
CA TYR A 28 -30.80 16.52 -46.35
C TYR A 28 -29.98 16.46 -47.64
N ASP A 29 -29.89 17.62 -48.30
CA ASP A 29 -29.32 17.78 -49.63
C ASP A 29 -27.83 17.44 -49.76
N LYS A 30 -27.49 16.86 -50.92
CA LYS A 30 -26.12 16.83 -51.41
C LYS A 30 -25.82 18.15 -52.10
N HIS A 31 -24.98 18.99 -51.49
CA HIS A 31 -24.34 20.09 -52.22
C HIS A 31 -23.07 19.60 -52.92
N ASP A 32 -23.09 19.63 -54.25
CA ASP A 32 -21.90 19.48 -55.09
C ASP A 32 -20.84 20.55 -54.76
N LYS A 33 -19.61 20.11 -54.54
CA LYS A 33 -18.41 20.91 -54.78
C LYS A 33 -17.38 20.08 -55.55
N LYS A 34 -17.38 20.26 -56.86
CA LYS A 34 -16.23 19.93 -57.71
C LYS A 34 -15.03 20.75 -57.22
N ASN A 35 -13.88 20.10 -57.11
CA ASN A 35 -12.58 20.76 -57.18
C ASN A 35 -11.64 19.84 -57.95
N ASP A 36 -11.18 20.30 -59.11
CA ASP A 36 -10.18 19.61 -59.91
C ASP A 36 -8.80 19.73 -59.26
N THR A 37 -8.18 18.60 -58.91
CA THR A 37 -6.73 18.53 -58.69
C THR A 37 -6.13 17.40 -59.51
N LYS A 38 -5.05 17.73 -60.22
CA LYS A 38 -4.40 16.89 -61.23
C LYS A 38 -3.77 15.65 -60.59
N GLY A 39 -3.87 14.52 -61.28
CA GLY A 39 -3.34 13.24 -60.79
C GLY A 39 -1.82 13.14 -60.89
N HIS A 40 -1.23 12.54 -59.87
CA HIS A 40 -0.06 11.66 -59.97
C HIS A 40 -0.46 10.34 -59.30
N ALA A 41 -0.31 9.24 -60.01
CA ALA A 41 -0.60 7.91 -59.49
C ALA A 41 0.58 7.44 -58.62
N PRO A 42 0.34 6.91 -57.42
CA PRO A 42 1.31 6.04 -56.76
C PRO A 42 1.25 4.65 -57.40
N GLU A 43 2.41 4.07 -57.70
CA GLU A 43 2.51 2.66 -58.08
C GLU A 43 2.32 1.79 -56.83
N ASP A 44 1.10 1.29 -56.61
CA ASP A 44 0.83 0.30 -55.56
C ASP A 44 1.36 -1.08 -56.00
N SER A 45 2.67 -1.28 -55.85
CA SER A 45 3.29 -2.61 -55.90
C SER A 45 2.91 -3.39 -54.63
N HIS A 46 1.76 -4.06 -54.68
CA HIS A 46 1.36 -5.04 -53.67
C HIS A 46 2.28 -6.27 -53.70
N ASP A 47 3.43 -6.18 -53.03
CA ASP A 47 4.24 -7.34 -52.69
C ASP A 47 3.43 -8.28 -51.80
N LEU A 48 3.00 -9.40 -52.38
CA LEU A 48 2.36 -10.51 -51.68
C LEU A 48 3.40 -11.22 -50.80
N VAL A 49 3.69 -10.64 -49.64
CA VAL A 49 4.49 -11.30 -48.59
C VAL A 49 3.76 -12.58 -48.18
N PRO A 50 4.38 -13.78 -48.28
CA PRO A 50 3.70 -15.02 -47.96
C PRO A 50 3.20 -15.06 -46.51
N LEU A 51 2.08 -15.75 -46.32
CA LEU A 51 1.61 -16.17 -44.99
C LEU A 51 2.56 -17.25 -44.47
N PHE A 52 3.54 -16.83 -43.68
CA PHE A 52 4.43 -17.74 -42.96
C PHE A 52 3.77 -18.17 -41.64
N GLU A 53 3.72 -19.48 -41.39
CA GLU A 53 3.41 -20.01 -40.07
C GLU A 53 4.57 -19.67 -39.13
N VAL A 54 4.25 -18.92 -38.06
CA VAL A 54 5.26 -18.49 -37.08
C VAL A 54 5.39 -19.60 -36.05
N ARG A 55 6.38 -20.47 -36.24
CA ARG A 55 6.80 -21.41 -35.21
C ARG A 55 7.63 -20.65 -34.16
N LEU A 56 7.14 -20.68 -32.93
CA LEU A 56 7.70 -19.97 -31.78
C LEU A 56 8.61 -20.93 -31.01
N ASP A 57 9.91 -20.97 -31.32
CA ASP A 57 10.86 -21.71 -30.50
C ASP A 57 11.43 -20.81 -29.40
N ILE A 58 11.57 -21.37 -28.19
CA ILE A 58 11.76 -20.56 -26.97
C ILE A 58 12.89 -21.13 -26.13
N SER A 59 14.03 -20.43 -26.17
CA SER A 59 15.20 -20.77 -25.37
C SER A 59 15.12 -20.19 -23.95
N PHE A 60 15.62 -20.97 -22.99
CA PHE A 60 15.78 -20.54 -21.60
C PHE A 60 17.28 -20.30 -21.35
N ARG A 61 17.68 -19.06 -21.05
CA ARG A 61 19.03 -18.77 -20.55
C ARG A 61 19.05 -18.86 -19.02
N SER A 62 19.59 -19.97 -18.51
CA SER A 62 19.94 -20.15 -17.10
C SER A 62 21.45 -19.97 -16.93
N MET A 63 21.91 -19.06 -16.06
CA MET A 63 23.33 -19.06 -15.66
C MET A 63 23.51 -19.88 -14.39
N SER A 64 24.48 -20.80 -14.40
CA SER A 64 24.97 -21.46 -13.18
C SER A 64 26.20 -20.71 -12.64
N LYS A 65 26.36 -20.65 -11.31
CA LYS A 65 27.60 -20.17 -10.71
C LYS A 65 28.72 -21.18 -10.93
N ALA A 66 29.74 -20.81 -11.70
CA ALA A 66 31.05 -21.44 -11.58
C ALA A 66 31.67 -21.10 -10.21
N ALA A 67 32.30 -22.08 -9.57
CA ALA A 67 32.97 -21.89 -8.28
C ALA A 67 34.34 -21.22 -8.50
N LEU A 68 34.54 -20.06 -7.88
CA LEU A 68 35.87 -19.48 -7.68
C LEU A 68 36.52 -20.19 -6.47
N ASN A 69 37.40 -21.15 -6.77
CA ASN A 69 38.30 -21.73 -5.78
C ASN A 69 39.65 -20.99 -5.79
N ASP A 70 40.23 -20.92 -4.59
CA ASP A 70 41.63 -20.69 -4.21
C ASP A 70 42.32 -19.34 -4.49
N PRO A 71 42.83 -18.67 -3.43
CA PRO A 71 43.88 -17.65 -3.55
C PRO A 71 45.27 -18.31 -3.75
N PRO A 72 46.26 -17.59 -4.29
CA PRO A 72 47.55 -18.18 -4.62
C PRO A 72 48.37 -18.55 -3.38
N ASN A 73 48.91 -19.77 -3.41
CA ASN A 73 49.95 -20.24 -2.51
C ASN A 73 51.26 -19.50 -2.82
N ASP A 74 51.83 -18.77 -1.85
CA ASP A 74 53.25 -18.41 -1.90
C ASP A 74 54.00 -18.95 -0.67
N ARG A 75 55.09 -19.66 -0.95
CA ARG A 75 56.01 -20.23 0.01
C ARG A 75 57.42 -19.79 -0.38
N LYS A 76 58.04 -18.92 0.43
CA LYS A 76 59.45 -19.08 0.86
C LYS A 76 59.94 -18.07 1.91
N ALA A 77 60.27 -18.61 3.09
CA ALA A 77 61.66 -18.76 3.58
C ALA A 77 62.08 -18.05 4.89
N ARG A 78 62.81 -18.85 5.70
CA ARG A 78 63.76 -18.49 6.79
C ARG A 78 63.17 -17.97 8.12
N ARG A 79 63.80 -18.20 9.29
CA ARG A 79 64.67 -19.30 9.83
C ARG A 79 64.94 -18.96 11.33
N ARG A 80 65.28 -19.96 12.16
CA ARG A 80 65.83 -19.88 13.55
C ARG A 80 64.84 -19.57 14.69
N VAL A 81 65.03 -20.02 15.96
CA VAL A 81 65.63 -21.25 16.56
C VAL A 81 65.44 -21.22 18.11
N TYR A 82 65.41 -22.39 18.79
CA TYR A 82 65.28 -22.64 20.25
C TYR A 82 63.93 -22.27 20.92
N GLY A 83 63.40 -22.99 21.93
CA GLY A 83 63.82 -24.29 22.50
C GLY A 83 63.02 -24.71 23.77
N LEU A 84 63.20 -25.97 24.21
CA LEU A 84 62.76 -26.63 25.48
C LEU A 84 61.23 -26.97 25.61
N ARG A 85 60.75 -28.17 26.03
CA ARG A 85 60.94 -29.04 27.25
C ARG A 85 60.42 -28.33 28.54
N GLU A 86 59.61 -28.86 29.47
CA GLU A 86 58.99 -30.17 29.86
C GLU A 86 57.60 -29.89 30.54
N GLY A 87 56.72 -30.82 30.95
CA GLY A 87 56.62 -32.28 30.81
C GLY A 87 55.61 -32.95 31.80
N GLU A 88 54.97 -34.06 31.38
CA GLU A 88 54.40 -35.19 32.17
C GLU A 88 53.26 -35.08 33.24
N ARG A 89 52.34 -36.07 33.17
CA ARG A 89 51.54 -36.78 34.21
C ARG A 89 50.26 -36.20 34.86
N GLU A 90 49.12 -36.75 34.41
CA GLU A 90 48.28 -37.79 35.08
C GLU A 90 47.50 -37.54 36.41
N PRO A 91 46.48 -38.37 36.75
CA PRO A 91 45.16 -37.84 37.14
C PRO A 91 44.61 -38.37 38.48
N GLY A 92 43.36 -38.01 38.81
CA GLY A 92 42.52 -38.83 39.70
C GLY A 92 41.28 -38.13 40.27
N SER A 93 40.10 -38.73 40.08
CA SER A 93 39.24 -39.30 41.14
C SER A 93 37.77 -39.39 40.71
N GLN A 94 37.18 -40.57 40.94
CA GLN A 94 35.73 -40.81 40.96
C GLN A 94 35.23 -40.67 42.40
N SER A 95 33.96 -40.34 42.58
CA SER A 95 33.17 -40.73 43.74
C SER A 95 31.70 -40.83 43.36
N ASP A 96 31.13 -42.02 43.52
CA ASP A 96 29.72 -42.34 43.29
C ASP A 96 28.84 -41.98 44.53
N GLU A 97 27.52 -42.01 44.31
CA GLU A 97 26.42 -42.15 45.30
C GLU A 97 26.29 -41.05 46.41
N ASP A 98 25.13 -40.42 46.58
CA ASP A 98 24.04 -41.01 47.37
C ASP A 98 22.62 -40.58 46.93
N GLU A 99 21.62 -41.31 47.44
CA GLU A 99 20.21 -41.34 47.01
C GLU A 99 19.24 -40.66 48.02
N LEU A 100 17.96 -40.50 47.64
CA LEU A 100 16.79 -40.21 48.50
C LEU A 100 16.67 -38.75 49.05
N ASP A 101 15.49 -38.16 49.30
CA ASP A 101 14.11 -38.69 49.30
C ASP A 101 13.04 -37.62 48.94
N SER A 102 11.83 -38.10 48.65
CA SER A 102 10.52 -37.59 49.09
C SER A 102 9.69 -36.62 48.21
N SER A 103 8.59 -37.21 47.72
CA SER A 103 7.22 -36.66 47.70
C SER A 103 6.79 -35.66 46.61
N ARG A 104 6.01 -36.18 45.65
CA ARG A 104 5.00 -35.43 44.87
C ARG A 104 3.70 -36.22 44.80
N SER A 105 2.58 -35.61 45.17
CA SER A 105 1.21 -35.93 44.72
C SER A 105 0.25 -34.80 45.18
N PRO A 106 -1.03 -34.73 44.74
CA PRO A 106 -1.37 -34.21 43.41
C PRO A 106 -2.61 -33.25 43.43
N SER A 107 -3.19 -33.00 42.25
CA SER A 107 -4.58 -32.51 42.00
C SER A 107 -4.96 -31.10 42.51
N SER A 108 -5.37 -30.13 41.68
CA SER A 108 -6.48 -30.07 40.70
C SER A 108 -7.89 -29.89 41.30
N LEU A 109 -8.36 -28.64 41.32
CA LEU A 109 -9.75 -28.17 41.43
C LEU A 109 -9.75 -26.77 40.77
N GLY A 110 -10.78 -26.31 40.04
CA GLY A 110 -12.05 -26.97 39.73
C GLY A 110 -13.23 -26.00 39.72
N SER A 111 -13.29 -25.09 38.73
CA SER A 111 -14.44 -24.27 38.31
C SER A 111 -15.15 -23.34 39.32
N VAL A 112 -15.52 -22.14 38.86
CA VAL A 112 -16.86 -21.50 38.87
C VAL A 112 -16.69 -19.98 38.75
N ILE A 113 -17.18 -19.39 37.66
CA ILE A 113 -17.54 -17.97 37.58
C ILE A 113 -18.88 -17.86 36.86
N GLU A 114 -19.85 -17.19 37.48
CA GLU A 114 -21.20 -16.97 36.95
C GLU A 114 -21.26 -15.79 35.98
N ASN A 115 -22.13 -15.89 34.98
CA ASN A 115 -22.41 -14.79 34.05
C ASN A 115 -23.51 -13.87 34.60
N LEU A 116 -23.23 -12.58 34.76
CA LEU A 116 -24.23 -11.54 34.97
C LEU A 116 -24.28 -10.55 33.79
N CYS A 117 -25.16 -10.82 32.83
CA CYS A 117 -25.50 -9.86 31.78
C CYS A 117 -26.58 -8.88 32.27
N LEU A 118 -26.24 -7.60 32.41
CA LEU A 118 -27.23 -6.52 32.59
C LEU A 118 -27.67 -5.93 31.24
N ARG A 119 -28.98 -5.74 31.08
CA ARG A 119 -29.60 -5.13 29.90
C ARG A 119 -29.57 -3.59 29.99
N PRO A 120 -29.52 -2.86 28.88
CA PRO A 120 -29.62 -1.41 28.89
C PRO A 120 -31.06 -0.95 29.18
N THR A 121 -31.21 0.01 30.09
CA THR A 121 -32.48 0.70 30.37
C THR A 121 -32.75 1.81 29.36
N GLN A 122 -33.96 1.82 28.80
CA GLN A 122 -34.48 3.01 28.11
C GLN A 122 -34.77 4.12 29.12
N VAL A 123 -34.34 5.36 28.83
CA VAL A 123 -34.81 6.56 29.52
C VAL A 123 -35.67 7.37 28.56
N LYS A 124 -36.87 7.76 29.02
CA LYS A 124 -37.82 8.57 28.26
C LYS A 124 -37.44 10.05 28.32
N TYR A 125 -37.66 10.76 27.21
CA TYR A 125 -37.72 12.22 27.23
C TYR A 125 -38.90 12.69 28.10
N GLY A 126 -38.70 13.79 28.83
CA GLY A 126 -39.75 14.51 29.56
C GLY A 126 -39.62 16.00 29.31
N ASP A 127 -40.73 16.63 28.93
CA ASP A 127 -40.81 18.07 28.70
C ASP A 127 -40.61 18.87 30.00
N TRP A 128 -39.75 19.90 29.96
CA TRP A 128 -39.79 21.01 30.92
C TRP A 128 -39.65 22.34 30.19
N GLU A 129 -40.67 23.18 30.36
CA GLU A 129 -40.77 24.51 29.77
C GLU A 129 -40.84 25.57 30.89
N LYS A 130 -40.33 26.78 30.61
CA LYS A 130 -40.55 28.07 31.31
C LYS A 130 -39.78 28.42 32.60
N GLY A 131 -39.20 29.63 32.56
CA GLY A 131 -38.70 30.41 33.71
C GLY A 131 -37.17 30.33 33.86
N TRP A 132 -36.39 31.41 34.05
CA TRP A 132 -36.72 32.74 34.59
C TRP A 132 -35.87 33.87 33.97
N ARG A 133 -36.33 35.12 34.15
CA ARG A 133 -35.55 36.35 33.86
C ARG A 133 -34.65 36.70 35.05
N ARG A 134 -33.42 37.18 34.79
CA ARG A 134 -32.89 38.53 35.17
C ARG A 134 -31.37 38.63 34.91
N ARG A 135 -30.92 39.78 34.41
CA ARG A 135 -29.51 40.20 34.41
C ARG A 135 -29.16 40.84 35.77
N PRO A 136 -27.88 40.94 36.11
CA PRO A 136 -27.32 42.16 36.71
C PRO A 136 -26.31 42.86 35.79
N HIS A 137 -26.13 44.16 36.01
CA HIS A 137 -25.13 45.00 35.36
C HIS A 137 -23.71 44.76 35.93
N MET A 138 -22.69 45.08 35.14
CA MET A 138 -21.39 45.57 35.62
C MET A 138 -21.08 46.93 34.96
N PRO A 139 -20.23 47.79 35.56
CA PRO A 139 -20.12 49.20 35.19
C PRO A 139 -19.02 49.50 34.16
N GLU A 140 -19.20 50.62 33.44
CA GLU A 140 -18.14 51.33 32.74
C GLU A 140 -17.37 52.26 33.71
N ASP A 141 -16.10 52.52 33.37
CA ASP A 141 -15.29 53.74 33.61
C ASP A 141 -13.79 53.34 33.65
N LEU A 142 -12.80 54.07 33.09
CA LEU A 142 -12.72 55.28 32.27
C LEU A 142 -11.31 55.31 31.61
N ARG A 143 -11.18 55.86 30.38
CA ARG A 143 -10.06 56.70 29.84
C ARG A 143 -8.59 56.25 29.96
N GLU A 144 -7.61 56.77 29.21
CA GLU A 144 -7.43 57.50 27.94
C GLU A 144 -5.90 57.49 27.72
N SER A 145 -5.39 57.20 26.52
CA SER A 145 -4.19 57.87 25.93
C SER A 145 -3.67 57.15 24.68
N ASP A 146 -3.91 57.76 23.51
CA ASP A 146 -2.97 57.73 22.37
C ASP A 146 -1.79 58.68 22.70
N PRO A 147 -0.56 58.51 22.16
CA PRO A 147 -0.36 58.87 20.74
C PRO A 147 0.76 58.14 19.94
N ALA A 148 0.44 57.87 18.67
CA ALA A 148 1.19 58.25 17.46
C ALA A 148 2.69 57.89 17.24
N SER A 149 2.92 57.28 16.07
CA SER A 149 3.85 57.69 14.98
C SER A 149 5.24 57.04 14.78
N LEU A 150 5.35 56.39 13.61
CA LEU A 150 6.53 56.30 12.70
C LEU A 150 7.68 55.33 13.12
N PRO A 151 8.64 54.98 12.23
CA PRO A 151 8.52 53.72 11.49
C PRO A 151 9.78 52.83 11.62
N LEU A 152 9.71 51.57 11.16
CA LEU A 152 10.91 50.72 11.04
C LEU A 152 11.09 50.15 9.63
N THR A 153 12.33 50.24 9.18
CA THR A 153 12.83 49.94 7.85
C THR A 153 13.20 48.47 7.67
N GLU A 154 13.26 48.02 6.42
CA GLU A 154 13.92 46.79 6.00
C GLU A 154 15.39 46.74 6.45
N ALA A 155 15.90 45.56 6.82
CA ALA A 155 17.17 45.00 6.32
C ALA A 155 17.54 43.64 6.93
N ASN A 156 18.32 42.88 6.15
CA ASN A 156 19.26 41.83 6.55
C ASN A 156 18.74 40.43 6.93
N VAL A 157 18.55 39.65 5.87
CA VAL A 157 18.82 38.20 5.82
C VAL A 157 20.17 37.86 6.47
N GLY A 158 20.13 37.11 7.57
CA GLY A 158 21.31 36.52 8.22
C GLY A 158 21.45 35.05 7.86
N ARG A 159 22.43 34.71 7.01
CA ARG A 159 22.77 33.34 6.61
C ARG A 159 23.59 32.69 7.72
N LEU A 160 23.08 31.65 8.37
CA LEU A 160 23.86 30.83 9.31
C LEU A 160 24.38 29.58 8.61
N GLU A 161 25.70 29.52 8.46
CA GLU A 161 26.44 28.35 8.02
C GLU A 161 26.62 27.41 9.23
N THR A 162 26.19 26.16 9.11
CA THR A 162 26.40 25.14 10.15
C THR A 162 27.67 24.37 9.86
N GLU A 163 28.67 24.50 10.74
CA GLU A 163 29.95 23.80 10.66
C GLU A 163 29.78 22.27 10.75
N GLU A 164 30.68 21.55 10.06
CA GLU A 164 30.70 20.08 10.01
C GLU A 164 31.28 19.49 11.30
N ALA A 165 30.55 18.57 11.94
CA ALA A 165 31.05 17.77 13.05
C ALA A 165 31.13 16.29 12.66
N GLN A 166 32.30 15.84 12.20
CA GLN A 166 32.63 14.41 12.12
C GLN A 166 33.08 13.89 13.49
N PRO A 167 32.65 12.69 13.90
CA PRO A 167 33.39 11.90 14.87
C PRO A 167 34.03 10.65 14.23
N TYR A 168 35.31 10.51 14.53
CA TYR A 168 36.16 9.34 14.33
C TYR A 168 35.44 8.00 14.55
N ILE A 169 35.61 7.07 13.60
CA ILE A 169 35.49 5.63 13.84
C ILE A 169 36.89 5.02 13.74
N GLY A 170 37.41 4.55 14.87
CA GLY A 170 38.70 3.86 14.96
C GLY A 170 38.69 2.91 16.15
N GLU A 171 39.22 1.71 15.92
CA GLU A 171 39.46 0.64 16.91
C GLU A 171 38.23 0.03 17.63
N LEU A 172 37.83 -1.16 17.18
CA LEU A 172 37.80 -2.37 18.03
C LEU A 172 37.49 -3.62 17.19
N LEU A 173 38.56 -4.30 16.75
CA LEU A 173 38.50 -5.66 16.19
C LEU A 173 39.45 -6.58 16.98
N SER A 174 38.94 -7.31 17.97
CA SER A 174 39.48 -8.61 18.41
C SER A 174 38.52 -9.31 19.38
N LEU A 175 38.66 -10.64 19.50
CA LEU A 175 37.94 -11.55 20.41
C LEU A 175 36.43 -11.73 20.08
N SER A 176 35.96 -12.90 19.66
CA SER A 176 36.36 -14.23 20.13
C SER A 176 35.84 -15.37 19.22
N HIS A 177 36.63 -16.45 19.11
CA HIS A 177 36.13 -17.75 18.67
C HIS A 177 35.52 -18.48 19.89
N VAL A 178 34.24 -18.82 19.84
CA VAL A 178 33.62 -19.83 20.71
C VAL A 178 32.73 -20.76 19.86
N THR A 179 32.70 -22.03 20.24
CA THR A 179 32.11 -23.14 19.50
C THR A 179 30.58 -23.08 19.40
N ARG A 180 30.04 -23.26 18.18
CA ARG A 180 28.61 -23.48 17.96
C ARG A 180 28.22 -24.91 18.37
N SER A 181 27.30 -25.00 19.34
CA SER A 181 26.48 -26.19 19.58
C SER A 181 25.07 -25.99 18.98
N SER A 182 24.31 -27.08 18.86
CA SER A 182 23.18 -27.22 17.92
C SER A 182 21.91 -26.44 18.26
N SER A 183 21.42 -25.66 17.30
CA SER A 183 20.04 -25.75 16.81
C SER A 183 19.99 -25.21 15.37
N ALA A 184 19.52 -26.02 14.44
CA ALA A 184 19.57 -25.73 13.01
C ALA A 184 18.16 -25.77 12.41
N GLU A 185 17.39 -24.69 12.60
CA GLU A 185 16.22 -24.45 11.76
C GLU A 185 16.65 -23.78 10.44
N SER A 186 16.02 -24.21 9.35
CA SER A 186 16.58 -24.05 8.02
C SER A 186 16.27 -22.68 7.42
N ILE A 187 17.15 -21.70 7.65
CA ILE A 187 17.20 -20.50 6.82
C ILE A 187 17.66 -20.92 5.42
N ARG A 188 16.70 -21.19 4.53
CA ARG A 188 16.97 -21.39 3.11
C ARG A 188 17.56 -20.11 2.53
N SER A 189 18.85 -20.15 2.20
CA SER A 189 19.49 -19.12 1.39
C SER A 189 18.75 -19.00 0.06
N ILE A 190 18.05 -17.88 -0.15
CA ILE A 190 17.44 -17.54 -1.44
C ILE A 190 18.58 -17.40 -2.45
N ARG A 191 18.70 -18.37 -3.36
CA ARG A 191 19.63 -18.29 -4.47
C ARG A 191 19.11 -17.22 -5.42
N TYR A 192 19.92 -16.19 -5.64
CA TYR A 192 19.67 -15.21 -6.69
C TYR A 192 19.86 -15.90 -8.05
N GLU A 193 18.76 -16.10 -8.78
CA GLU A 193 18.82 -16.42 -10.20
C GLU A 193 19.06 -15.14 -10.99
N PRO A 194 19.87 -15.19 -12.06
CA PRO A 194 20.12 -14.05 -12.93
C PRO A 194 18.87 -13.68 -13.75
N SER A 195 18.89 -12.46 -14.29
CA SER A 195 17.87 -11.91 -15.19
C SER A 195 17.58 -12.87 -16.33
N VAL A 196 16.29 -13.17 -16.55
CA VAL A 196 15.90 -14.15 -17.57
C VAL A 196 15.43 -13.41 -18.80
N VAL A 197 16.30 -13.39 -19.81
CA VAL A 197 15.96 -12.97 -21.17
C VAL A 197 15.48 -14.18 -21.96
N PHE A 198 14.29 -14.09 -22.54
CA PHE A 198 13.76 -15.09 -23.46
C PHE A 198 13.93 -14.62 -24.91
N SER A 199 14.52 -15.45 -25.75
CA SER A 199 14.43 -15.29 -27.21
C SER A 199 13.26 -16.14 -27.73
N ILE A 200 12.43 -15.51 -28.55
CA ILE A 200 11.41 -16.16 -29.37
C ILE A 200 11.92 -16.12 -30.80
N ASP A 201 12.27 -17.28 -31.34
CA ASP A 201 12.59 -17.43 -32.75
C ASP A 201 11.30 -17.47 -33.57
N VAL A 202 11.30 -16.76 -34.71
CA VAL A 202 10.18 -16.69 -35.65
C VAL A 202 10.57 -17.50 -36.89
N GLU A 203 10.26 -18.79 -36.92
CA GLU A 203 10.62 -19.64 -38.06
C GLU A 203 9.79 -19.33 -39.33
N ARG A 204 10.24 -19.92 -40.46
CA ARG A 204 9.68 -19.74 -41.79
C ARG A 204 9.39 -21.08 -42.44
N ASP A 205 8.18 -21.60 -42.27
CA ASP A 205 7.73 -22.75 -43.07
C ASP A 205 7.49 -22.32 -44.52
N TYR A 206 8.49 -22.57 -45.37
CA TYR A 206 8.35 -22.60 -46.83
C TYR A 206 9.35 -23.59 -47.45
N GLU A 207 9.18 -24.88 -47.17
CA GLU A 207 9.71 -25.94 -48.02
C GLU A 207 8.59 -26.51 -48.89
N GLY A 208 8.65 -26.19 -50.18
CA GLY A 208 7.84 -26.87 -51.17
C GLY A 208 8.37 -28.29 -51.37
N SER A 209 7.71 -29.29 -50.78
CA SER A 209 7.87 -30.69 -51.17
C SER A 209 6.52 -31.42 -51.13
N HIS A 210 6.35 -32.39 -52.03
CA HIS A 210 5.12 -33.15 -52.19
C HIS A 210 4.81 -34.01 -50.94
N PRO A 211 3.53 -34.33 -50.66
CA PRO A 211 3.18 -35.21 -49.55
C PRO A 211 3.85 -36.59 -49.72
N PRO A 212 4.53 -37.13 -48.69
CA PRO A 212 4.95 -38.52 -48.71
C PRO A 212 3.71 -39.41 -48.76
N SER A 213 3.66 -40.35 -49.71
CA SER A 213 2.57 -41.33 -49.76
C SER A 213 2.58 -42.20 -48.49
N ALA A 214 1.41 -42.40 -47.90
CA ALA A 214 1.27 -43.09 -46.63
C ALA A 214 1.76 -44.55 -46.66
N TYR A 215 2.92 -44.83 -46.06
CA TYR A 215 3.16 -45.96 -45.15
C TYR A 215 4.56 -45.88 -44.50
N GLU A 216 4.71 -45.22 -43.35
CA GLU A 216 5.82 -45.47 -42.42
C GLU A 216 5.23 -45.85 -41.04
N SER A 217 5.70 -46.96 -40.48
CA SER A 217 5.19 -47.55 -39.24
C SER A 217 5.54 -46.72 -38.01
N SER A 218 4.66 -46.73 -37.00
CA SER A 218 4.75 -45.90 -35.78
C SER A 218 6.07 -46.02 -34.99
N GLU A 219 6.80 -47.13 -35.11
CA GLU A 219 8.12 -47.30 -34.48
C GLU A 219 9.20 -46.39 -35.09
N ALA A 220 9.16 -46.11 -36.39
CA ALA A 220 10.14 -45.22 -37.04
C ALA A 220 9.95 -43.75 -36.57
N ALA A 221 8.71 -43.34 -36.35
CA ALA A 221 8.38 -42.04 -35.75
C ALA A 221 8.83 -41.96 -34.29
N ALA A 222 8.62 -43.03 -33.50
CA ALA A 222 9.09 -43.10 -32.11
C ALA A 222 10.62 -43.04 -32.00
N HIS A 223 11.36 -43.73 -32.88
CA HIS A 223 12.83 -43.67 -32.89
C HIS A 223 13.35 -42.29 -33.29
N LYS A 224 12.79 -41.65 -34.33
CA LYS A 224 13.13 -40.27 -34.71
C LYS A 224 12.84 -39.28 -33.57
N PHE A 225 11.79 -39.48 -32.79
CA PHE A 225 11.46 -38.65 -31.62
C PHE A 225 12.45 -38.85 -30.45
N GLU A 226 12.81 -40.09 -30.13
CA GLU A 226 13.85 -40.41 -29.14
C GLU A 226 15.23 -39.87 -29.54
N GLU A 227 15.58 -39.94 -30.82
CA GLU A 227 16.83 -39.41 -31.38
C GLU A 227 16.87 -37.88 -31.37
N PHE A 228 15.74 -37.22 -31.66
CA PHE A 228 15.56 -35.77 -31.48
C PHE A 228 15.76 -35.34 -30.02
N LEU A 229 15.17 -36.08 -29.05
CA LEU A 229 15.37 -35.83 -27.62
C LEU A 229 16.83 -36.07 -27.18
N ARG A 230 17.51 -37.05 -27.78
CA ARG A 230 18.94 -37.33 -27.52
C ARG A 230 19.86 -36.24 -28.06
N ASN A 231 19.59 -35.72 -29.26
CA ASN A 231 20.35 -34.62 -29.85
C ASN A 231 20.10 -33.30 -29.11
N ARG A 232 18.87 -33.03 -28.66
CA ARG A 232 18.55 -31.87 -27.79
C ARG A 232 19.32 -31.88 -26.46
N LYS A 233 19.63 -33.06 -25.90
CA LYS A 233 20.51 -33.22 -24.72
C LYS A 233 22.01 -33.07 -25.02
N ARG A 234 22.44 -33.05 -26.28
CA ARG A 234 23.83 -32.87 -26.69
C ARG A 234 24.16 -31.44 -27.11
N SER A 235 23.18 -30.68 -27.59
CA SER A 235 23.39 -29.28 -28.04
C SER A 235 23.40 -28.22 -26.92
N THR A 236 23.33 -28.61 -25.63
CA THR A 236 23.41 -27.68 -24.49
C THR A 236 24.83 -27.35 -24.03
N SER A 237 25.85 -27.58 -24.88
CA SER A 237 27.24 -27.20 -24.64
C SER A 237 27.71 -26.06 -25.55
N SER A 238 26.88 -25.01 -25.69
CA SER A 238 27.34 -23.73 -26.23
C SER A 238 28.21 -23.03 -25.18
N GLU A 239 29.42 -22.59 -25.55
CA GLU A 239 30.27 -21.79 -24.68
C GLU A 239 29.54 -20.52 -24.21
N PRO A 240 29.75 -20.06 -22.96
CA PRO A 240 29.06 -18.89 -22.42
C PRO A 240 29.55 -17.61 -23.12
N SER A 241 28.76 -17.09 -24.05
CA SER A 241 29.01 -15.79 -24.69
C SER A 241 29.08 -14.69 -23.63
N GLU A 242 30.18 -13.92 -23.58
CA GLU A 242 30.39 -12.79 -22.65
C GLU A 242 29.46 -11.59 -22.94
N ARG A 243 28.16 -11.73 -22.64
CA ARG A 243 27.15 -10.65 -22.59
C ARG A 243 26.00 -11.05 -21.64
N SER A 244 25.58 -10.22 -20.69
CA SER A 244 26.24 -9.06 -20.09
C SER A 244 25.89 -9.02 -18.59
N CYS A 245 26.70 -8.33 -17.77
CA CYS A 245 26.46 -8.21 -16.33
C CYS A 245 25.58 -7.00 -15.95
N ASP A 246 24.92 -6.39 -16.94
CA ASP A 246 24.28 -5.07 -16.82
C ASP A 246 22.81 -5.14 -16.34
N ASP A 247 22.49 -6.07 -15.42
CA ASP A 247 21.23 -5.98 -14.70
C ASP A 247 21.29 -4.78 -13.75
N VAL A 248 20.92 -3.60 -14.25
CA VAL A 248 20.89 -2.34 -13.48
C VAL A 248 20.02 -2.40 -12.22
N PHE A 249 19.20 -3.45 -12.09
CA PHE A 249 18.35 -3.75 -10.94
C PHE A 249 18.96 -4.75 -9.94
N PHE A 250 20.16 -5.32 -10.16
CA PHE A 250 20.80 -6.32 -9.26
C PHE A 250 20.86 -5.90 -7.78
N LYS A 251 20.93 -4.58 -7.52
CA LYS A 251 20.94 -3.98 -6.19
C LYS A 251 19.60 -4.11 -5.44
N TYR A 252 18.51 -4.38 -6.13
CA TYR A 252 17.16 -4.52 -5.59
C TYR A 252 16.81 -6.01 -5.46
N LYS A 253 17.18 -6.67 -4.35
CA LYS A 253 16.93 -8.11 -4.11
C LYS A 253 15.47 -8.58 -4.25
N TRP A 254 14.53 -7.63 -4.23
CA TRP A 254 13.09 -7.81 -4.34
C TRP A 254 12.54 -7.59 -5.76
N LEU A 255 13.37 -7.19 -6.73
CA LEU A 255 12.99 -6.88 -8.10
C LEU A 255 13.80 -7.76 -9.06
N GLU A 256 13.12 -8.43 -9.98
CA GLU A 256 13.72 -9.35 -10.93
C GLU A 256 13.32 -8.92 -12.36
N GLN A 257 14.28 -8.72 -13.27
CA GLN A 257 14.03 -8.32 -14.65
C GLN A 257 13.67 -9.55 -15.51
N ILE A 258 12.52 -9.48 -16.20
CA ILE A 258 11.89 -10.58 -16.95
C ILE A 258 11.64 -10.12 -18.39
N ASP A 259 12.70 -10.05 -19.20
CA ASP A 259 12.62 -9.47 -20.55
C ASP A 259 12.26 -10.50 -21.63
N GLY A 260 11.34 -10.13 -22.51
CA GLY A 260 11.02 -10.87 -23.73
C GLY A 260 11.60 -10.21 -24.98
N GLN A 261 12.25 -11.00 -25.84
CA GLN A 261 12.71 -10.55 -27.16
C GLN A 261 12.21 -11.52 -28.23
N GLY A 262 11.65 -10.97 -29.31
CA GLY A 262 11.35 -11.73 -30.53
C GLY A 262 12.40 -11.43 -31.57
N VAL A 263 13.01 -12.46 -32.15
CA VAL A 263 14.11 -12.35 -33.11
C VAL A 263 13.75 -13.07 -34.41
N LEU A 264 14.12 -12.47 -35.54
CA LEU A 264 13.96 -13.04 -36.88
C LEU A 264 15.20 -12.69 -37.70
N TYR A 265 16.00 -13.69 -38.09
CA TYR A 265 17.26 -13.50 -38.83
C TYR A 265 18.18 -12.47 -38.14
N ASP A 266 18.43 -12.66 -36.85
CA ASP A 266 19.17 -11.74 -35.95
C ASP A 266 18.59 -10.32 -35.78
N ASP A 267 17.52 -9.95 -36.50
CA ASP A 267 16.78 -8.69 -36.28
C ASP A 267 15.80 -8.84 -35.10
N THR A 268 15.92 -8.00 -34.08
CA THR A 268 14.92 -7.94 -33.00
C THR A 268 13.62 -7.36 -33.53
N VAL A 269 12.59 -8.18 -33.67
CA VAL A 269 11.28 -7.81 -34.24
C VAL A 269 10.26 -7.34 -33.21
N ALA A 270 10.43 -7.77 -31.97
CA ALA A 270 9.59 -7.39 -30.83
C ALA A 270 10.40 -7.38 -29.52
N THR A 271 9.99 -6.55 -28.58
CA THR A 271 10.54 -6.50 -27.22
C THR A 271 9.45 -6.31 -26.18
N CYS A 272 9.67 -6.82 -24.98
CA CYS A 272 8.83 -6.62 -23.80
C CYS A 272 9.73 -6.42 -22.57
N ASP A 273 9.56 -5.29 -21.89
CA ASP A 273 10.13 -5.04 -20.57
C ASP A 273 9.08 -5.40 -19.51
N ALA A 274 9.36 -6.43 -18.72
CA ALA A 274 8.56 -6.81 -17.57
C ALA A 274 9.42 -7.06 -16.32
N LYS A 275 8.83 -6.84 -15.15
CA LYS A 275 9.51 -6.88 -13.85
C LYS A 275 8.70 -7.66 -12.83
N LEU A 276 9.31 -8.64 -12.18
CA LEU A 276 8.70 -9.37 -11.07
C LEU A 276 9.10 -8.73 -9.75
N ILE A 277 8.10 -8.20 -9.04
CA ILE A 277 8.23 -7.46 -7.78
C ILE A 277 7.80 -8.38 -6.63
N ARG A 278 8.77 -8.79 -5.81
CA ARG A 278 8.61 -9.57 -4.58
C ARG A 278 8.10 -8.67 -3.44
N ARG A 279 6.87 -8.17 -3.58
CA ARG A 279 6.26 -7.16 -2.69
C ARG A 279 6.34 -7.52 -1.21
N SER A 280 6.26 -8.82 -0.88
CA SER A 280 6.42 -9.35 0.49
C SER A 280 7.71 -8.86 1.17
N GLN A 281 8.78 -8.65 0.41
CA GLN A 281 10.10 -8.24 0.91
C GLN A 281 10.22 -6.74 1.20
N ILE A 282 9.34 -5.90 0.67
CA ILE A 282 9.41 -4.43 0.77
C ILE A 282 8.20 -3.78 1.45
N ARG A 283 7.28 -4.58 2.01
CA ARG A 283 5.96 -4.12 2.50
C ARG A 283 6.02 -2.92 3.47
N HIS A 284 6.96 -2.89 4.43
CA HIS A 284 7.12 -1.77 5.39
C HIS A 284 7.58 -0.45 4.76
N GLN A 285 8.13 -0.50 3.55
CA GLN A 285 8.73 0.63 2.83
C GLN A 285 8.35 0.63 1.35
N PHE A 286 7.13 0.18 1.03
CA PHE A 286 6.75 -0.19 -0.34
C PHE A 286 6.91 0.98 -1.32
N TRP A 287 6.35 2.15 -1.01
CA TRP A 287 6.55 3.35 -1.82
C TRP A 287 8.01 3.81 -1.92
N ALA A 288 8.77 3.77 -0.81
CA ALA A 288 10.17 4.19 -0.79
C ALA A 288 11.07 3.30 -1.67
N SER A 289 10.72 2.01 -1.74
CA SER A 289 11.36 1.01 -2.59
C SER A 289 10.92 1.17 -4.05
N MET A 290 9.62 1.27 -4.33
CA MET A 290 9.05 1.36 -5.68
C MET A 290 9.33 2.70 -6.39
N LYS A 291 9.64 3.79 -5.67
CA LYS A 291 10.01 5.08 -6.26
C LYS A 291 11.35 5.06 -7.02
N LYS A 292 12.27 4.15 -6.67
CA LYS A 292 13.69 4.18 -7.10
C LYS A 292 14.03 3.46 -8.41
N PRO A 293 13.43 2.30 -8.78
CA PRO A 293 13.85 1.55 -9.97
C PRO A 293 13.44 2.21 -11.28
N THR A 294 12.16 2.52 -11.46
CA THR A 294 11.62 3.05 -12.72
C THR A 294 10.48 4.04 -12.47
N LYS A 295 10.14 4.83 -13.49
CA LYS A 295 8.92 5.66 -13.46
C LYS A 295 7.65 4.80 -13.33
N LYS A 296 7.62 3.60 -13.91
CA LYS A 296 6.42 2.75 -13.94
C LYS A 296 6.19 1.97 -12.64
N THR A 297 7.25 1.51 -11.97
CA THR A 297 7.16 1.02 -10.57
C THR A 297 6.64 2.11 -9.64
N SER A 298 7.11 3.35 -9.80
CA SER A 298 6.61 4.53 -9.06
C SER A 298 5.13 4.82 -9.36
N GLU A 299 4.74 4.96 -10.64
CA GLU A 299 3.33 5.15 -11.05
C GLU A 299 2.42 4.06 -10.48
N LEU A 300 2.81 2.79 -10.57
CA LEU A 300 2.07 1.65 -10.03
C LEU A 300 1.82 1.81 -8.53
N ALA A 301 2.90 2.08 -7.79
CA ALA A 301 2.85 2.16 -6.34
C ALA A 301 1.98 3.33 -5.84
N PHE A 302 2.05 4.51 -6.48
CA PHE A 302 1.30 5.68 -6.05
C PHE A 302 -0.12 5.79 -6.62
N GLU A 303 -0.47 5.06 -7.69
CA GLU A 303 -1.81 5.10 -8.30
C GLU A 303 -2.75 3.98 -7.82
N LEU A 304 -2.22 2.82 -7.43
CA LEU A 304 -3.02 1.67 -6.99
C LEU A 304 -2.93 1.37 -5.50
N PHE A 305 -1.76 1.56 -4.89
CA PHE A 305 -1.47 1.02 -3.58
C PHE A 305 -1.24 2.11 -2.54
N ASP A 306 -1.49 1.78 -1.27
CA ASP A 306 -1.03 2.57 -0.14
C ASP A 306 0.49 2.43 0.09
N ARG A 307 1.00 3.16 1.09
CA ARG A 307 2.44 3.16 1.44
C ARG A 307 2.99 1.81 1.88
N TYR A 308 2.12 0.84 2.17
CA TYR A 308 2.42 -0.53 2.58
C TYR A 308 2.14 -1.57 1.48
N GLY A 309 1.74 -1.15 0.28
CA GLY A 309 1.44 -2.04 -0.82
C GLY A 309 0.09 -2.76 -0.73
N LEU A 310 -0.86 -2.26 0.08
CA LEU A 310 -2.27 -2.67 0.05
C LEU A 310 -3.01 -1.92 -1.05
N LEU A 311 -3.99 -2.54 -1.70
CA LEU A 311 -4.81 -1.88 -2.72
C LEU A 311 -5.61 -0.73 -2.07
N ASP A 312 -5.65 0.44 -2.74
CA ASP A 312 -6.49 1.57 -2.32
C ASP A 312 -7.94 1.08 -2.16
N ARG A 313 -8.49 1.21 -0.95
CA ARG A 313 -9.86 0.75 -0.61
C ARG A 313 -10.92 1.36 -1.51
N GLU A 314 -10.67 2.54 -2.09
CA GLU A 314 -11.57 3.13 -3.07
C GLU A 314 -11.68 2.32 -4.37
N LEU A 315 -10.70 1.49 -4.71
CA LEU A 315 -10.68 0.67 -5.92
C LEU A 315 -11.43 -0.67 -5.77
N PHE A 316 -11.94 -1.01 -4.58
CA PHE A 316 -12.77 -2.21 -4.38
C PHE A 316 -13.99 -2.04 -3.47
N GLU A 317 -13.95 -1.17 -2.44
CA GLU A 317 -15.08 -0.96 -1.52
C GLU A 317 -16.01 0.19 -1.97
N HIS A 318 -15.51 1.21 -2.68
CA HIS A 318 -16.29 2.43 -3.00
C HIS A 318 -17.40 2.17 -4.04
N PRO A 319 -18.63 2.69 -3.86
CA PRO A 319 -19.79 2.35 -4.69
C PRO A 319 -19.63 2.52 -6.20
N ILE A 320 -18.84 3.50 -6.64
CA ILE A 320 -18.55 3.76 -8.06
C ILE A 320 -17.09 3.42 -8.41
N ARG A 321 -16.14 3.66 -7.50
CA ARG A 321 -14.70 3.61 -7.84
C ARG A 321 -14.14 2.19 -7.91
N LYS A 322 -14.87 1.21 -7.38
CA LYS A 322 -14.61 -0.20 -7.62
C LYS A 322 -14.86 -0.65 -9.07
N GLY A 323 -15.39 0.21 -9.93
CA GLY A 323 -15.67 -0.13 -11.33
C GLY A 323 -16.61 -1.33 -11.41
N THR A 324 -16.17 -2.40 -12.07
CA THR A 324 -16.88 -3.69 -12.12
C THR A 324 -16.89 -4.44 -10.79
N GLY A 325 -15.99 -4.11 -9.86
CA GLY A 325 -15.81 -4.83 -8.59
C GLY A 325 -15.21 -6.22 -8.74
N VAL A 326 -14.64 -6.52 -9.92
CA VAL A 326 -14.07 -7.83 -10.26
C VAL A 326 -12.69 -8.09 -9.62
N TRP A 327 -12.10 -7.05 -9.04
CA TRP A 327 -10.89 -7.11 -8.23
C TRP A 327 -11.18 -6.51 -6.85
N GLY A 328 -10.61 -7.14 -5.83
CA GLY A 328 -10.72 -6.81 -4.42
C GLY A 328 -9.38 -6.85 -3.69
N ASN A 329 -9.44 -7.16 -2.40
CA ASN A 329 -8.26 -7.21 -1.53
C ASN A 329 -7.41 -8.48 -1.72
N GLU A 330 -7.74 -9.37 -2.66
CA GLU A 330 -6.82 -10.39 -3.12
C GLU A 330 -5.57 -9.77 -3.78
N LEU A 331 -5.70 -8.58 -4.40
CA LEU A 331 -4.56 -7.82 -4.89
C LEU A 331 -3.61 -7.33 -3.78
N ASP A 332 -3.96 -7.42 -2.48
CA ASP A 332 -3.03 -7.19 -1.35
C ASP A 332 -1.98 -8.31 -1.20
N LYS A 333 -2.16 -9.40 -1.95
CA LYS A 333 -1.38 -10.64 -1.86
C LYS A 333 -0.67 -10.95 -3.19
N GLY A 334 0.31 -11.84 -3.13
CA GLY A 334 1.13 -12.25 -4.28
C GLY A 334 2.25 -11.28 -4.63
N ASP A 335 3.17 -11.83 -5.43
CA ASP A 335 4.11 -11.04 -6.21
C ASP A 335 3.37 -10.23 -7.29
N ILE A 336 4.01 -9.19 -7.80
CA ILE A 336 3.46 -8.39 -8.90
C ILE A 336 4.35 -8.56 -10.13
N LEU A 337 3.80 -9.07 -11.23
CA LEU A 337 4.44 -9.04 -12.54
C LEU A 337 4.00 -7.75 -13.26
N LEU A 338 4.86 -6.73 -13.30
CA LEU A 338 4.59 -5.46 -13.96
C LEU A 338 5.08 -5.52 -15.42
N PHE A 339 4.18 -5.33 -16.38
CA PHE A 339 4.53 -5.05 -17.78
C PHE A 339 4.72 -3.53 -17.97
N GLU A 340 5.95 -3.09 -18.26
CA GLU A 340 6.26 -1.66 -18.40
C GLU A 340 6.17 -1.16 -19.84
N SER A 341 6.69 -1.93 -20.80
CA SER A 341 6.63 -1.58 -22.23
C SER A 341 6.63 -2.83 -23.11
N ILE A 342 5.96 -2.75 -24.26
CA ILE A 342 5.90 -3.80 -25.28
C ILE A 342 5.94 -3.13 -26.64
N SER A 343 6.84 -3.57 -27.50
CA SER A 343 7.00 -3.07 -28.87
C SER A 343 6.99 -4.22 -29.87
N VAL A 344 6.33 -4.01 -31.02
CA VAL A 344 6.37 -4.91 -32.17
C VAL A 344 6.55 -4.05 -33.41
N LYS A 345 7.63 -4.26 -34.16
CA LYS A 345 7.93 -3.51 -35.39
C LYS A 345 6.75 -3.62 -36.37
N GLY A 346 6.39 -2.51 -37.01
CA GLY A 346 5.16 -2.37 -37.81
C GLY A 346 4.87 -3.53 -38.77
N ARG A 347 5.88 -3.96 -39.54
CA ARG A 347 5.79 -5.06 -40.52
C ARG A 347 5.45 -6.45 -39.96
N PHE A 348 5.54 -6.63 -38.64
CA PHE A 348 5.23 -7.89 -37.94
C PHE A 348 4.01 -7.80 -37.01
N ARG A 349 3.31 -6.65 -36.99
CA ARG A 349 2.02 -6.52 -36.27
C ARG A 349 0.98 -7.45 -36.89
N HIS A 350 -0.07 -7.73 -36.11
CA HIS A 350 -1.16 -8.66 -36.47
C HIS A 350 -0.75 -10.14 -36.63
N ARG A 351 0.50 -10.50 -36.34
CA ARG A 351 1.02 -11.90 -36.33
C ARG A 351 1.05 -12.55 -34.94
N GLN A 352 0.21 -12.10 -34.02
CA GLN A 352 0.11 -12.56 -32.61
C GLN A 352 1.37 -12.44 -31.72
N ILE A 353 2.57 -12.15 -32.25
CA ILE A 353 3.86 -12.02 -31.52
C ILE A 353 3.76 -11.37 -30.12
N GLY A 354 3.08 -10.22 -29.98
CA GLY A 354 2.93 -9.55 -28.67
C GLY A 354 2.03 -10.31 -27.68
N THR A 355 1.02 -11.03 -28.17
CA THR A 355 0.18 -11.97 -27.39
C THR A 355 1.01 -13.15 -26.91
N ASP A 356 1.80 -13.75 -27.80
CA ASP A 356 2.63 -14.91 -27.49
C ASP A 356 3.74 -14.56 -26.47
N MET A 357 4.33 -13.38 -26.61
CA MET A 357 5.34 -12.85 -25.69
C MET A 357 4.80 -12.66 -24.27
N ILE A 358 3.65 -12.00 -24.11
CA ILE A 358 2.99 -11.87 -22.79
C ILE A 358 2.62 -13.26 -22.23
N ASN A 359 2.00 -14.11 -23.04
CA ASN A 359 1.57 -15.45 -22.62
C ASN A 359 2.77 -16.30 -22.18
N LYS A 360 3.92 -16.21 -22.86
CA LYS A 360 5.13 -16.92 -22.44
C LYS A 360 5.66 -16.38 -21.11
N ILE A 361 5.77 -15.05 -20.96
CA ILE A 361 6.23 -14.43 -19.71
C ILE A 361 5.32 -14.86 -18.53
N ILE A 362 4.00 -14.79 -18.69
CA ILE A 362 3.01 -15.22 -17.69
C ILE A 362 3.20 -16.70 -17.33
N ARG A 363 3.38 -17.59 -18.32
CA ARG A 363 3.63 -19.02 -18.08
C ARG A 363 4.91 -19.24 -17.28
N THR A 364 6.02 -18.62 -17.67
CA THR A 364 7.28 -18.75 -16.93
C THR A 364 7.18 -18.18 -15.52
N MET A 365 6.38 -17.13 -15.29
CA MET A 365 6.16 -16.64 -13.91
C MET A 365 5.36 -17.63 -13.07
N GLY A 366 4.41 -18.36 -13.65
CA GLY A 366 3.73 -19.47 -12.97
C GLY A 366 4.65 -20.65 -12.61
N GLU A 367 5.81 -20.79 -13.27
CA GLU A 367 6.87 -21.74 -12.89
C GLU A 367 7.76 -21.19 -11.76
N LYS A 368 7.95 -19.86 -11.69
CA LYS A 368 8.83 -19.17 -10.71
C LYS A 368 8.16 -18.75 -9.40
N THR A 369 6.84 -18.56 -9.38
CA THR A 369 6.10 -18.13 -8.18
C THR A 369 4.70 -18.72 -8.16
N THR A 370 4.26 -19.16 -6.98
CA THR A 370 2.98 -19.86 -6.79
C THR A 370 1.78 -18.93 -6.96
N HIS A 371 1.95 -17.63 -6.65
CA HIS A 371 0.86 -16.67 -6.70
C HIS A 371 1.37 -15.27 -7.06
N PHE A 372 0.92 -14.76 -8.20
CA PHE A 372 1.23 -13.42 -8.69
C PHE A 372 0.06 -12.80 -9.43
N PHE A 373 0.03 -11.47 -9.46
CA PHE A 373 -0.87 -10.72 -10.33
C PHE A 373 -0.05 -10.01 -11.41
N ALA A 374 -0.44 -10.21 -12.66
CA ALA A 374 0.13 -9.52 -13.80
C ALA A 374 -0.57 -8.17 -14.00
N LEU A 375 0.18 -7.08 -13.89
CA LEU A 375 -0.32 -5.71 -13.94
C LEU A 375 0.24 -4.96 -15.15
N ALA A 376 -0.61 -4.19 -15.82
CA ALA A 376 -0.25 -3.33 -16.94
C ALA A 376 -1.04 -2.02 -16.89
N LYS A 377 -0.48 -0.94 -17.45
CA LYS A 377 -1.16 0.34 -17.68
C LYS A 377 -1.25 0.57 -19.18
N PRO A 378 -2.36 0.18 -19.85
CA PRO A 378 -2.48 0.31 -21.29
C PRO A 378 -2.23 1.74 -21.76
N GLY A 379 -1.35 1.87 -22.74
CA GLY A 379 -0.90 3.13 -23.32
C GLY A 379 -0.28 2.91 -24.69
N TYR A 380 0.54 3.85 -25.13
CA TYR A 380 1.27 3.82 -26.39
C TYR A 380 2.71 4.26 -26.14
N LEU A 381 3.60 4.00 -27.10
CA LEU A 381 4.98 4.47 -27.06
C LEU A 381 5.04 5.85 -27.73
N ASP A 382 5.65 6.84 -27.08
CA ASP A 382 5.75 8.22 -27.59
C ASP A 382 6.49 8.31 -28.95
N GLN A 383 7.30 7.30 -29.28
CA GLN A 383 8.00 7.16 -30.56
C GLN A 383 7.07 6.78 -31.73
N GLU A 384 5.85 6.28 -31.46
CA GLU A 384 4.91 5.80 -32.47
C GLU A 384 3.72 6.72 -32.71
N VAL A 385 3.44 7.64 -31.77
CA VAL A 385 2.23 8.46 -31.76
C VAL A 385 2.62 9.91 -31.48
N ASP A 386 2.27 10.80 -32.41
CA ASP A 386 2.34 12.24 -32.16
C ASP A 386 1.40 12.60 -31.00
N VAL A 387 2.00 12.92 -29.86
CA VAL A 387 1.31 13.22 -28.59
C VAL A 387 0.43 14.47 -28.71
N ASN A 388 0.71 15.36 -29.67
CA ASN A 388 -0.11 16.54 -29.95
C ASN A 388 -1.42 16.17 -30.68
N ASP A 389 -1.41 15.07 -31.44
CA ASP A 389 -2.60 14.55 -32.10
C ASP A 389 -3.47 13.76 -31.10
N THR A 390 -4.39 14.51 -30.47
CA THR A 390 -5.37 13.98 -29.53
C THR A 390 -6.23 12.86 -30.14
N ALA A 391 -6.45 12.83 -31.46
CA ALA A 391 -7.25 11.80 -32.10
C ALA A 391 -6.46 10.49 -32.27
N LYS A 392 -5.21 10.56 -32.74
CA LYS A 392 -4.30 9.40 -32.79
C LYS A 392 -4.02 8.85 -31.41
N THR A 393 -3.75 9.72 -30.43
CA THR A 393 -3.57 9.37 -29.00
C THR A 393 -4.76 8.58 -28.45
N LYS A 394 -6.00 9.07 -28.65
CA LYS A 394 -7.22 8.36 -28.24
C LYS A 394 -7.41 7.03 -28.99
N HIS A 395 -7.04 6.96 -30.27
CA HIS A 395 -7.09 5.72 -31.05
C HIS A 395 -6.09 4.68 -30.54
N ALA A 396 -4.82 5.06 -30.34
CA ALA A 396 -3.77 4.18 -29.86
C ALA A 396 -4.10 3.61 -28.46
N LEU A 397 -4.59 4.44 -27.54
CA LEU A 397 -5.06 3.99 -26.23
C LEU A 397 -6.23 2.99 -26.34
N LYS A 398 -7.17 3.20 -27.27
CA LYS A 398 -8.28 2.26 -27.54
C LYS A 398 -7.79 0.93 -28.10
N VAL A 399 -6.78 0.92 -28.97
CA VAL A 399 -6.15 -0.30 -29.50
C VAL A 399 -5.41 -1.05 -28.39
N SER A 400 -4.60 -0.35 -27.59
CA SER A 400 -3.85 -0.91 -26.46
C SER A 400 -4.75 -1.58 -25.41
N ARG A 401 -5.85 -0.93 -25.03
CA ARG A 401 -6.86 -1.52 -24.13
C ARG A 401 -7.48 -2.79 -24.70
N LYS A 402 -7.88 -2.78 -25.98
CA LYS A 402 -8.41 -3.98 -26.67
C LYS A 402 -7.41 -5.14 -26.68
N PHE A 403 -6.12 -4.85 -26.88
CA PHE A 403 -5.06 -5.85 -26.84
C PHE A 403 -4.98 -6.51 -25.45
N PHE A 404 -4.85 -5.74 -24.36
CA PHE A 404 -4.87 -6.31 -23.00
C PHE A 404 -6.18 -7.03 -22.66
N HIS A 405 -7.33 -6.50 -23.10
CA HIS A 405 -8.63 -7.19 -22.95
C HIS A 405 -8.67 -8.56 -23.62
N SER A 406 -8.10 -8.70 -24.83
CA SER A 406 -8.02 -9.99 -25.55
C SER A 406 -7.12 -11.02 -24.87
N LEU A 407 -6.23 -10.58 -23.97
CA LEU A 407 -5.38 -11.43 -23.14
C LEU A 407 -6.02 -11.79 -21.79
N GLY A 408 -7.29 -11.43 -21.58
CA GLY A 408 -7.99 -11.69 -20.33
C GLY A 408 -7.63 -10.74 -19.17
N PHE A 409 -6.91 -9.64 -19.44
CA PHE A 409 -6.74 -8.60 -18.43
C PHE A 409 -8.05 -7.80 -18.26
N ARG A 410 -8.34 -7.34 -17.05
CA ARG A 410 -9.51 -6.50 -16.72
C ARG A 410 -9.12 -5.32 -15.84
N ARG A 411 -9.79 -4.19 -15.97
CA ARG A 411 -9.45 -2.94 -15.26
C ARG A 411 -9.61 -3.08 -13.73
N ILE A 412 -8.68 -2.52 -12.98
CA ILE A 412 -8.73 -2.44 -11.50
C ILE A 412 -9.50 -1.19 -11.11
N GLY A 413 -10.75 -1.37 -10.68
CA GLY A 413 -11.63 -0.26 -10.34
C GLY A 413 -11.81 0.74 -11.50
N VAL A 414 -11.81 2.03 -11.19
CA VAL A 414 -11.79 3.12 -12.18
C VAL A 414 -10.36 3.57 -12.55
N SER A 415 -9.33 2.85 -12.11
CA SER A 415 -7.93 3.23 -12.35
C SER A 415 -7.56 3.08 -13.86
N PRO A 416 -6.41 3.62 -14.30
CA PRO A 416 -5.88 3.32 -15.64
C PRO A 416 -5.22 1.92 -15.74
N TRP A 417 -5.15 1.17 -14.63
CA TRP A 417 -4.45 -0.11 -14.56
C TRP A 417 -5.37 -1.30 -14.80
N PHE A 418 -4.76 -2.35 -15.35
CA PHE A 418 -5.36 -3.60 -15.71
C PHE A 418 -4.61 -4.72 -14.98
N ALA A 419 -5.35 -5.68 -14.43
CA ALA A 419 -4.81 -6.86 -13.79
C ALA A 419 -5.19 -8.14 -14.56
N PHE A 420 -4.38 -9.18 -14.36
CA PHE A 420 -4.60 -10.55 -14.77
C PHE A 420 -4.11 -11.48 -13.66
N THR A 421 -4.81 -12.59 -13.46
CA THR A 421 -4.42 -13.70 -12.59
C THR A 421 -4.33 -14.99 -13.40
N ASN A 422 -3.48 -15.93 -13.00
CA ASN A 422 -3.42 -17.28 -13.57
C ASN A 422 -4.56 -18.18 -13.08
N ASP A 423 -5.29 -17.78 -12.03
CA ASP A 423 -6.46 -18.48 -11.51
C ASP A 423 -7.57 -18.58 -12.59
N PRO A 424 -8.00 -19.80 -12.98
CA PRO A 424 -9.04 -20.00 -13.98
C PRO A 424 -10.47 -19.80 -13.42
N GLU A 425 -10.67 -19.89 -12.10
CA GLU A 425 -11.99 -19.74 -11.46
C GLU A 425 -12.30 -18.27 -11.10
N HIS A 426 -11.30 -17.39 -11.21
CA HIS A 426 -11.43 -15.97 -10.87
C HIS A 426 -12.51 -15.25 -11.71
N ALA A 427 -13.31 -14.40 -11.07
CA ALA A 427 -14.44 -13.72 -11.71
C ALA A 427 -14.05 -12.89 -12.96
N SER A 428 -12.81 -12.39 -13.03
CA SER A 428 -12.30 -11.64 -14.18
C SER A 428 -12.17 -12.47 -15.47
N LYS A 429 -12.20 -13.81 -15.39
CA LYS A 429 -12.25 -14.72 -16.55
C LYS A 429 -13.64 -14.78 -17.19
N SER A 430 -14.69 -14.56 -16.40
CA SER A 430 -16.09 -14.61 -16.86
C SER A 430 -16.63 -13.25 -17.33
N LEU A 431 -15.98 -12.15 -16.96
CA LEU A 431 -16.35 -10.79 -17.36
C LEU A 431 -16.01 -10.51 -18.82
N ASP A 432 -16.97 -10.12 -19.66
CA ASP A 432 -16.69 -9.76 -21.05
C ASP A 432 -15.93 -8.43 -21.16
N ALA A 433 -15.16 -8.24 -22.24
CA ALA A 433 -14.40 -7.01 -22.48
C ALA A 433 -15.30 -5.77 -22.71
N LEU A 434 -16.55 -5.97 -23.14
CA LEU A 434 -17.57 -4.92 -23.31
C LEU A 434 -18.28 -4.57 -21.99
N GLU A 435 -18.23 -5.45 -21.00
CA GLU A 435 -18.78 -5.25 -19.66
C GLU A 435 -17.76 -4.63 -18.68
N ASP A 436 -16.48 -4.61 -19.05
CA ASP A 436 -15.43 -3.95 -18.28
C ASP A 436 -15.59 -2.42 -18.27
N TRP A 437 -15.04 -1.75 -17.26
CA TRP A 437 -15.30 -0.34 -17.00
C TRP A 437 -14.85 0.59 -18.14
N ILE A 438 -15.82 1.35 -18.66
CA ILE A 438 -15.63 2.37 -19.71
C ILE A 438 -15.56 3.74 -19.05
N ASP A 439 -14.57 4.56 -19.41
CA ASP A 439 -14.45 5.92 -18.90
C ASP A 439 -15.64 6.78 -19.37
N PRO A 440 -16.27 7.57 -18.49
CA PRO A 440 -17.38 8.43 -18.88
C PRO A 440 -16.92 9.44 -19.94
N PRO A 441 -17.76 9.76 -20.95
CA PRO A 441 -17.40 10.74 -21.98
C PRO A 441 -17.16 12.12 -21.34
N PRO A 442 -16.18 12.90 -21.84
CA PRO A 442 -15.92 14.24 -21.32
C PRO A 442 -17.14 15.14 -21.50
N LEU A 443 -17.47 15.89 -20.44
CA LEU A 443 -18.59 16.83 -20.46
C LEU A 443 -18.29 17.98 -21.41
N LYS A 444 -19.24 18.27 -22.31
CA LYS A 444 -19.21 19.49 -23.15
C LYS A 444 -19.89 20.62 -22.40
N LEU A 445 -19.11 21.63 -22.02
CA LEU A 445 -19.60 22.82 -21.32
C LEU A 445 -19.61 24.03 -22.25
N SER A 446 -20.51 24.98 -21.95
CA SER A 446 -20.51 26.31 -22.55
C SER A 446 -19.44 27.20 -21.91
N GLU A 447 -18.83 28.09 -22.69
CA GLU A 447 -17.80 29.06 -22.25
C GLU A 447 -18.20 29.83 -20.98
N LYS A 448 -19.47 30.24 -20.86
CA LYS A 448 -19.99 30.94 -19.67
C LYS A 448 -19.82 30.12 -18.37
N HIS A 449 -20.06 28.81 -18.42
CA HIS A 449 -19.85 27.95 -17.26
C HIS A 449 -18.36 27.76 -16.97
N LEU A 450 -17.53 27.63 -18.02
CA LEU A 450 -16.07 27.55 -17.87
C LEU A 450 -15.49 28.81 -17.20
N ALA A 451 -15.98 30.01 -17.57
CA ALA A 451 -15.57 31.26 -16.94
C ALA A 451 -15.93 31.33 -15.45
N THR A 452 -17.17 30.97 -15.08
CA THR A 452 -17.63 30.98 -13.68
C THR A 452 -16.94 29.94 -12.81
N PHE A 453 -16.59 28.76 -13.35
CA PHE A 453 -15.78 27.79 -12.62
C PHE A 453 -14.27 28.13 -12.63
N GLY A 454 -13.81 28.85 -13.64
CA GLY A 454 -12.44 29.34 -13.74
C GLY A 454 -12.06 30.29 -12.61
N SER A 455 -12.94 31.23 -12.22
CA SER A 455 -12.68 32.11 -11.08
C SER A 455 -12.60 31.35 -9.75
N LEU A 456 -13.46 30.36 -9.53
CA LEU A 456 -13.42 29.49 -8.35
C LEU A 456 -12.17 28.59 -8.29
N ALA A 457 -11.55 28.33 -9.44
CA ALA A 457 -10.29 27.60 -9.55
C ALA A 457 -9.05 28.48 -9.35
N ASP A 458 -9.19 29.81 -9.28
CA ASP A 458 -8.08 30.75 -9.12
C ASP A 458 -7.33 30.52 -7.78
N PRO A 459 -6.02 30.24 -7.78
CA PRO A 459 -5.23 30.13 -6.55
C PRO A 459 -5.36 31.34 -5.60
N GLY A 460 -5.55 32.55 -6.13
CA GLY A 460 -5.63 33.78 -5.35
C GLY A 460 -6.96 34.05 -4.63
N MET A 461 -8.03 33.33 -4.97
CA MET A 461 -9.36 33.55 -4.36
C MET A 461 -9.40 33.10 -2.89
N SER A 462 -9.91 33.97 -2.01
CA SER A 462 -10.19 33.64 -0.60
C SER A 462 -11.57 33.01 -0.38
N ASP A 463 -11.76 32.36 0.78
CA ASP A 463 -13.06 31.82 1.20
C ASP A 463 -14.10 32.95 1.41
N GLU A 464 -13.69 34.11 1.92
CA GLU A 464 -14.54 35.28 2.10
C GLU A 464 -15.05 35.85 0.76
N GLU A 465 -14.19 35.94 -0.24
CA GLU A 465 -14.56 36.42 -1.59
C GLU A 465 -15.45 35.41 -2.30
N CYS A 466 -15.11 34.12 -2.22
CA CYS A 466 -15.95 33.04 -2.74
C CYS A 466 -17.35 33.06 -2.09
N ALA A 467 -17.43 33.15 -0.76
CA ALA A 467 -18.70 33.21 -0.04
C ALA A 467 -19.54 34.45 -0.40
N LYS A 468 -18.92 35.60 -0.69
CA LYS A 468 -19.61 36.81 -1.21
C LYS A 468 -20.11 36.60 -2.64
N GLN A 469 -19.25 36.13 -3.56
CA GLN A 469 -19.66 35.86 -4.95
C GLN A 469 -20.79 34.81 -5.01
N LEU A 470 -20.78 33.82 -4.10
CA LEU A 470 -21.84 32.83 -3.94
C LEU A 470 -23.18 33.43 -3.46
N GLN A 471 -23.12 34.50 -2.66
CA GLN A 471 -24.29 35.22 -2.17
C GLN A 471 -24.91 36.12 -3.24
N ASP A 472 -24.07 36.88 -3.95
CA ASP A 472 -24.50 37.93 -4.87
C ASP A 472 -24.88 37.39 -6.26
N GLU A 473 -24.01 36.57 -6.85
CA GLU A 473 -24.11 36.21 -8.27
C GLU A 473 -24.73 34.82 -8.50
N PHE A 474 -24.29 33.82 -7.74
CA PHE A 474 -24.75 32.43 -7.91
C PHE A 474 -26.23 32.23 -7.57
N ARG A 475 -26.78 33.04 -6.66
CA ARG A 475 -28.20 33.02 -6.28
C ARG A 475 -29.14 33.30 -7.47
N SER A 476 -28.67 34.08 -8.44
CA SER A 476 -29.41 34.37 -9.67
C SER A 476 -29.26 33.23 -10.68
N GLN A 477 -28.05 32.69 -10.85
CA GLN A 477 -27.79 31.62 -11.82
C GLN A 477 -28.47 30.29 -11.46
N MET A 478 -28.46 29.89 -10.18
CA MET A 478 -29.13 28.68 -9.68
C MET A 478 -30.66 28.71 -9.82
N LYS A 479 -31.27 29.88 -10.02
CA LYS A 479 -32.72 30.02 -10.27
C LYS A 479 -33.10 29.92 -11.73
N LEU A 480 -32.23 30.33 -12.66
CA LEU A 480 -32.52 30.30 -14.10
C LEU A 480 -32.18 28.96 -14.76
N ASN A 481 -31.14 28.27 -14.29
CA ASN A 481 -30.66 27.06 -14.94
C ASN A 481 -31.31 25.80 -14.35
N SER A 482 -32.18 25.15 -15.13
CA SER A 482 -32.64 23.77 -14.83
C SER A 482 -31.54 22.71 -14.98
N GLY A 483 -30.45 23.05 -15.68
CA GLY A 483 -29.22 22.26 -15.75
C GLY A 483 -28.30 22.55 -14.57
N ARG A 484 -27.74 21.50 -13.96
CA ARG A 484 -26.86 21.60 -12.79
C ARG A 484 -25.47 22.07 -13.24
N PRO A 485 -24.97 23.24 -12.82
CA PRO A 485 -23.65 23.71 -13.24
C PRO A 485 -22.55 22.85 -12.63
N VAL A 486 -21.64 22.36 -13.49
CA VAL A 486 -20.44 21.59 -13.12
C VAL A 486 -19.25 21.98 -14.00
N ASP A 487 -18.02 21.73 -13.54
CA ASP A 487 -16.78 21.89 -14.30
C ASP A 487 -16.53 20.75 -15.31
N VAL A 488 -15.42 20.80 -16.04
CA VAL A 488 -15.02 19.78 -17.04
C VAL A 488 -14.81 18.38 -16.45
N ASN A 489 -14.68 18.27 -15.13
CA ASN A 489 -14.53 17.04 -14.35
C ASN A 489 -15.85 16.64 -13.66
N GLY A 490 -16.95 17.35 -13.89
CA GLY A 490 -18.23 17.13 -13.21
C GLY A 490 -18.27 17.61 -11.75
N ASN A 491 -17.27 18.37 -11.29
CA ASN A 491 -17.28 18.98 -9.96
C ASN A 491 -18.36 20.05 -9.88
N THR A 492 -19.18 19.99 -8.83
CA THR A 492 -20.04 21.13 -8.45
C THR A 492 -19.23 22.18 -7.70
N VAL A 493 -19.78 23.38 -7.51
CA VAL A 493 -19.14 24.41 -6.66
C VAL A 493 -18.87 23.92 -5.23
N LEU A 494 -19.68 23.00 -4.69
CA LEU A 494 -19.44 22.40 -3.38
C LEU A 494 -18.21 21.47 -3.37
N HIS A 495 -17.90 20.78 -4.49
CA HIS A 495 -16.67 19.98 -4.59
C HIS A 495 -15.43 20.88 -4.55
N LEU A 496 -15.45 21.99 -5.29
CA LEU A 496 -14.33 22.93 -5.36
C LEU A 496 -14.10 23.62 -4.01
N ALA A 497 -15.15 24.15 -3.39
CA ALA A 497 -15.07 24.75 -2.06
C ALA A 497 -14.61 23.74 -0.99
N ALA A 498 -15.12 22.50 -1.04
CA ALA A 498 -14.70 21.46 -0.11
C ALA A 498 -13.22 21.11 -0.28
N VAL A 499 -12.75 20.81 -1.49
CA VAL A 499 -11.36 20.40 -1.76
C VAL A 499 -10.32 21.48 -1.42
N ARG A 500 -10.74 22.76 -1.41
CA ARG A 500 -9.92 23.91 -0.97
C ARG A 500 -10.09 24.28 0.51
N SER A 501 -10.85 23.48 1.27
CA SER A 501 -11.14 23.69 2.69
C SER A 501 -11.76 25.05 3.02
N TRP A 502 -12.53 25.60 2.08
CA TRP A 502 -13.25 26.88 2.20
C TRP A 502 -14.50 26.72 3.08
N PHE A 503 -14.29 26.69 4.40
CA PHE A 503 -15.29 26.39 5.42
C PHE A 503 -16.54 27.28 5.35
N LYS A 504 -16.39 28.59 5.14
CA LYS A 504 -17.52 29.53 5.06
C LYS A 504 -18.34 29.27 3.80
N SER A 505 -17.68 29.07 2.67
CA SER A 505 -18.31 28.73 1.38
C SER A 505 -19.00 27.38 1.43
N VAL A 506 -18.35 26.33 1.94
CA VAL A 506 -18.94 24.99 2.14
C VAL A 506 -20.21 25.09 2.98
N THR A 507 -20.16 25.81 4.10
CA THR A 507 -21.31 25.95 4.99
C THR A 507 -22.46 26.71 4.34
N TYR A 508 -22.17 27.86 3.72
CA TYR A 508 -23.15 28.64 2.98
C TYR A 508 -23.88 27.80 1.90
N ILE A 509 -23.12 26.97 1.18
CA ILE A 509 -23.65 26.11 0.12
C ILE A 509 -24.49 24.96 0.70
N VAL A 510 -24.03 24.27 1.74
CA VAL A 510 -24.75 23.12 2.34
C VAL A 510 -26.08 23.55 2.94
N GLU A 511 -26.14 24.71 3.60
CA GLU A 511 -27.38 25.29 4.15
C GLU A 511 -28.46 25.56 3.08
N ARG A 512 -28.06 25.98 1.87
CA ARG A 512 -28.97 26.48 0.82
C ARG A 512 -29.20 25.49 -0.33
N TYR A 513 -28.25 24.60 -0.55
CA TYR A 513 -28.18 23.71 -1.71
C TYR A 513 -27.76 22.30 -1.29
N SER A 514 -28.35 21.78 -0.21
CA SER A 514 -28.02 20.47 0.40
C SER A 514 -28.05 19.29 -0.58
N GLN A 515 -28.80 19.38 -1.69
CA GLN A 515 -28.78 18.39 -2.78
C GLN A 515 -27.39 18.20 -3.42
N LEU A 516 -26.52 19.21 -3.35
CA LEU A 516 -25.16 19.14 -3.89
C LEU A 516 -24.26 18.20 -3.08
N SER A 517 -24.55 17.97 -1.79
CA SER A 517 -23.76 17.09 -0.91
C SER A 517 -23.81 15.62 -1.34
N SER A 518 -24.87 15.20 -2.05
CA SER A 518 -25.01 13.85 -2.61
C SER A 518 -24.60 13.73 -4.09
N MET A 519 -24.36 14.85 -4.78
CA MET A 519 -23.95 14.80 -6.19
C MET A 519 -22.54 14.23 -6.32
N ARG A 520 -22.30 13.46 -7.38
CA ARG A 520 -20.99 12.87 -7.66
C ARG A 520 -20.36 13.47 -8.93
N ASN A 521 -19.05 13.72 -8.91
CA ASN A 521 -18.27 14.18 -10.06
C ASN A 521 -17.95 13.03 -11.05
N MET A 522 -17.20 13.29 -12.13
CA MET A 522 -16.87 12.27 -13.15
C MET A 522 -15.99 11.14 -12.60
N GLN A 523 -15.18 11.41 -11.57
CA GLN A 523 -14.39 10.41 -10.85
C GLN A 523 -15.25 9.60 -9.85
N GLY A 524 -16.54 9.94 -9.73
CA GLY A 524 -17.52 9.25 -8.92
C GLY A 524 -17.58 9.72 -7.47
N TYR A 525 -16.88 10.77 -7.05
CA TYR A 525 -16.87 11.26 -5.66
C TYR A 525 -17.97 12.27 -5.38
N THR A 526 -18.54 12.22 -4.19
CA THR A 526 -19.25 13.34 -3.54
C THR A 526 -18.27 14.41 -3.06
N PRO A 527 -18.72 15.65 -2.72
CA PRO A 527 -17.83 16.69 -2.18
C PRO A 527 -17.06 16.23 -0.93
N ARG A 528 -17.72 15.44 -0.07
CA ARG A 528 -17.13 14.87 1.14
C ARG A 528 -16.03 13.87 0.82
N GLU A 529 -16.27 12.94 -0.10
CA GLU A 529 -15.27 11.94 -0.51
C GLU A 529 -14.10 12.61 -1.27
N ALA A 530 -14.38 13.64 -2.08
CA ALA A 530 -13.35 14.42 -2.78
C ALA A 530 -12.43 15.18 -1.81
N LEU A 531 -12.97 15.81 -0.77
CA LEU A 531 -12.19 16.43 0.30
C LEU A 531 -11.40 15.38 1.11
N LEU A 532 -12.02 14.28 1.54
CA LEU A 532 -11.32 13.20 2.25
C LEU A 532 -10.13 12.66 1.43
N ARG A 533 -10.28 12.52 0.12
CA ARG A 533 -9.17 12.14 -0.77
C ARG A 533 -8.10 13.24 -0.89
N SER A 534 -8.49 14.51 -0.97
CA SER A 534 -7.54 15.64 -0.97
C SER A 534 -6.68 15.63 0.30
N MET A 535 -7.33 15.48 1.46
CA MET A 535 -6.71 15.34 2.78
C MET A 535 -5.78 14.12 2.83
N GLU A 536 -6.22 12.95 2.37
CA GLU A 536 -5.41 11.74 2.33
C GLU A 536 -4.17 11.88 1.41
N MET A 537 -4.31 12.54 0.26
CA MET A 537 -3.17 12.87 -0.61
C MET A 537 -2.19 13.84 0.07
N PHE A 538 -2.68 14.84 0.80
CA PHE A 538 -1.81 15.74 1.57
C PHE A 538 -1.05 15.00 2.66
N ARG A 539 -1.74 14.16 3.45
CA ARG A 539 -1.14 13.32 4.50
C ARG A 539 -0.04 12.40 3.98
N THR A 540 -0.22 11.83 2.78
CA THR A 540 0.63 10.72 2.31
C THR A 540 1.60 11.08 1.19
N LYS A 541 1.40 12.18 0.45
CA LYS A 541 2.18 12.51 -0.75
C LYS A 541 2.88 13.87 -0.68
N ARG A 542 2.95 14.50 0.49
CA ARG A 542 3.68 15.76 0.69
C ARG A 542 5.14 15.60 0.27
N GLU A 543 5.58 16.47 -0.64
CA GLU A 543 6.97 16.62 -1.11
C GLU A 543 7.62 15.33 -1.67
N ALA A 544 6.81 14.31 -1.99
CA ALA A 544 7.25 12.97 -2.36
C ALA A 544 8.18 12.28 -1.34
N ASP A 545 8.17 12.70 -0.06
CA ASP A 545 8.81 11.95 1.02
C ASP A 545 7.87 10.81 1.48
N PRO A 546 8.30 9.53 1.39
CA PRO A 546 7.51 8.39 1.87
C PRO A 546 7.27 8.38 3.39
N ARG A 547 7.91 9.29 4.14
CA ARG A 547 7.72 9.54 5.58
C ARG A 547 6.74 10.67 5.89
N SER A 548 6.14 11.32 4.89
CA SER A 548 5.19 12.43 5.09
C SER A 548 4.02 12.08 6.04
N SER A 549 3.50 10.85 5.98
CA SER A 549 2.47 10.38 6.94
C SER A 549 3.03 10.19 8.36
N ASP A 550 4.32 9.92 8.53
CA ASP A 550 4.97 9.79 9.85
C ASP A 550 5.13 11.15 10.56
N LEU A 551 5.21 12.23 9.77
CA LEU A 551 5.30 13.63 10.22
C LEU A 551 3.93 14.35 10.19
N PHE A 552 2.83 13.60 10.17
CA PHE A 552 1.49 14.15 10.05
C PHE A 552 0.95 14.61 11.41
N GLU A 553 0.87 15.92 11.62
CA GLU A 553 0.39 16.55 12.88
C GLU A 553 -1.16 16.65 12.97
N GLY A 554 -1.87 16.16 11.96
CA GLY A 554 -3.31 16.31 11.77
C GLY A 554 -3.67 17.28 10.64
N PHE A 555 -4.95 17.27 10.27
CA PHE A 555 -5.51 18.23 9.32
C PHE A 555 -5.77 19.59 9.98
N ASP A 556 -5.79 20.64 9.17
CA ASP A 556 -6.14 22.00 9.59
C ASP A 556 -7.63 22.10 9.99
N ASP A 557 -7.94 23.07 10.84
CA ASP A 557 -9.28 23.22 11.42
C ASP A 557 -10.35 23.57 10.37
N ALA A 558 -9.98 24.20 9.24
CA ALA A 558 -10.91 24.50 8.17
C ALA A 558 -11.30 23.23 7.38
N SER A 559 -10.34 22.36 7.07
CA SER A 559 -10.58 21.01 6.54
C SER A 559 -11.45 20.17 7.48
N VAL A 560 -11.15 20.18 8.79
CA VAL A 560 -11.92 19.47 9.81
C VAL A 560 -13.37 19.98 9.87
N GLY A 561 -13.55 21.31 9.89
CA GLY A 561 -14.86 21.96 9.86
C GLY A 561 -15.65 21.62 8.59
N CYS A 562 -15.01 21.64 7.41
CA CYS A 562 -15.64 21.25 6.15
C CYS A 562 -16.17 19.81 6.21
N ILE A 563 -15.38 18.86 6.73
CA ILE A 563 -15.82 17.46 6.89
C ILE A 563 -16.97 17.34 7.89
N ALA A 564 -16.97 18.09 8.98
CA ALA A 564 -18.06 18.09 9.94
C ALA A 564 -19.38 18.60 9.32
N VAL A 565 -19.34 19.73 8.63
CA VAL A 565 -20.51 20.29 7.91
C VAL A 565 -21.01 19.34 6.82
N LEU A 566 -20.11 18.74 6.04
CA LEU A 566 -20.43 17.73 5.02
C LEU A 566 -20.90 16.38 5.61
N ARG A 567 -20.80 16.18 6.92
CA ARG A 567 -21.43 15.08 7.67
C ARG A 567 -22.76 15.48 8.34
N GLY A 568 -23.16 16.75 8.27
CA GLY A 568 -24.45 17.24 8.77
C GLY A 568 -24.42 17.92 10.14
N PHE A 569 -23.25 18.31 10.65
CA PHE A 569 -23.14 19.10 11.88
C PHE A 569 -23.38 20.59 11.60
N ASN A 570 -24.11 21.30 12.47
CA ASN A 570 -24.35 22.74 12.32
C ASN A 570 -23.19 23.55 12.92
N ILE A 571 -23.05 24.83 12.53
CA ILE A 571 -22.03 25.74 13.10
C ILE A 571 -22.19 25.88 14.62
N GLY A 572 -23.44 25.99 15.11
CA GLY A 572 -23.72 26.07 16.55
C GLY A 572 -23.25 24.83 17.32
N ASP A 573 -23.37 23.66 16.69
CA ASP A 573 -22.87 22.41 17.27
C ASP A 573 -21.34 22.41 17.31
N LEU A 574 -20.67 22.90 16.25
CA LEU A 574 -19.21 22.99 16.20
C LEU A 574 -18.61 23.83 17.36
N ALA A 575 -19.22 24.96 17.70
CA ALA A 575 -18.77 25.77 18.85
C ALA A 575 -18.97 25.04 20.20
N ALA A 576 -20.03 24.23 20.33
CA ALA A 576 -20.30 23.41 21.51
C ALA A 576 -19.38 22.16 21.58
N LEU A 577 -19.03 21.56 20.43
CA LEU A 577 -18.11 20.42 20.31
C LEU A 577 -16.70 20.78 20.83
N SER A 578 -16.25 22.01 20.60
CA SER A 578 -14.96 22.53 21.10
C SER A 578 -14.94 22.82 22.60
N SER A 579 -16.07 22.76 23.31
CA SER A 579 -16.18 23.23 24.71
C SER A 579 -16.69 22.20 25.73
N SER A 580 -17.17 21.02 25.31
CA SER A 580 -17.47 19.93 26.26
C SER A 580 -17.50 18.53 25.62
N HIS A 581 -16.85 17.55 26.28
CA HIS A 581 -16.92 16.08 26.11
C HIS A 581 -16.89 15.42 24.71
N ASN A 582 -16.87 16.18 23.62
CA ASN A 582 -16.88 15.68 22.24
C ASN A 582 -15.63 16.09 21.45
N MET A 583 -14.57 16.56 22.13
CA MET A 583 -13.25 16.80 21.55
C MET A 583 -12.77 15.58 20.75
N ASP A 584 -13.02 14.37 21.27
CA ASP A 584 -12.92 13.08 20.61
C ASP A 584 -13.32 13.08 19.13
N TYR A 585 -14.46 13.70 18.79
CA TYR A 585 -15.00 13.64 17.44
C TYR A 585 -14.21 14.51 16.45
N LEU A 586 -13.84 15.73 16.86
CA LEU A 586 -13.02 16.62 16.04
C LEU A 586 -11.59 16.07 15.92
N SER A 587 -11.02 15.55 17.00
CA SER A 587 -9.73 14.83 16.96
C SER A 587 -9.77 13.60 16.04
N ARG A 588 -10.87 12.82 16.06
CA ARG A 588 -11.08 11.72 15.10
C ARG A 588 -11.09 12.19 13.64
N ILE A 589 -11.68 13.35 13.31
CA ILE A 589 -11.56 13.91 11.95
C ILE A 589 -10.13 14.37 11.68
N LYS A 590 -9.53 15.16 12.60
CA LYS A 590 -8.19 15.73 12.49
C LYS A 590 -7.11 14.69 12.19
N TYR A 591 -7.21 13.51 12.81
CA TYR A 591 -6.26 12.40 12.62
C TYR A 591 -6.75 11.32 11.64
N GLY A 592 -7.77 11.59 10.82
CA GLY A 592 -8.21 10.70 9.74
C GLY A 592 -8.88 9.40 10.18
N CYS A 593 -9.45 9.34 11.39
CA CYS A 593 -10.19 8.19 11.88
C CYS A 593 -11.41 7.89 10.99
N SER A 594 -11.48 6.66 10.48
CA SER A 594 -12.63 6.16 9.70
C SER A 594 -13.52 5.16 10.45
N CYS A 595 -13.06 4.57 11.57
CA CYS A 595 -13.89 3.69 12.40
C CYS A 595 -14.76 4.43 13.42
N GLY A 596 -14.49 5.71 13.70
CA GLY A 596 -15.18 6.49 14.73
C GLY A 596 -14.83 6.15 16.18
N GLN A 597 -13.89 5.22 16.41
CA GLN A 597 -13.54 4.63 17.70
C GLN A 597 -12.04 4.74 18.06
N CYS A 598 -11.26 5.59 17.38
CA CYS A 598 -9.87 5.80 17.79
C CYS A 598 -9.80 6.54 19.14
N ILE A 599 -8.93 6.04 20.03
CA ILE A 599 -8.44 6.77 21.20
C ILE A 599 -7.67 7.99 20.72
N ASP A 600 -7.91 9.15 21.34
CA ASP A 600 -7.34 10.46 21.00
C ASP A 600 -7.49 10.86 19.51
N GLY A 601 -8.38 10.18 18.79
CA GLY A 601 -8.57 10.33 17.35
C GLY A 601 -7.59 9.57 16.45
N PHE A 602 -6.42 9.16 16.94
CA PHE A 602 -5.42 8.48 16.12
C PHE A 602 -5.33 6.96 16.34
N LEU A 603 -5.32 6.47 17.58
CA LEU A 603 -5.03 5.08 17.93
C LEU A 603 -6.25 4.15 17.74
N SER A 604 -6.26 3.34 16.69
CA SER A 604 -7.43 2.52 16.29
C SER A 604 -7.62 1.25 17.15
N PRO A 605 -8.86 0.71 17.27
CA PRO A 605 -9.13 -0.51 18.04
C PRO A 605 -8.31 -1.73 17.60
N ARG A 606 -8.02 -1.86 16.29
CA ARG A 606 -7.16 -2.94 15.77
C ARG A 606 -5.70 -2.73 16.14
N MET A 607 -5.21 -1.50 16.06
CA MET A 607 -3.84 -1.18 16.50
C MET A 607 -3.67 -1.36 18.01
N GLN A 608 -4.67 -0.98 18.82
CA GLN A 608 -4.71 -1.26 20.26
C GLN A 608 -4.54 -2.76 20.54
N LEU A 609 -5.30 -3.61 19.85
CA LEU A 609 -5.21 -5.06 20.01
C LEU A 609 -3.82 -5.62 19.66
N VAL A 610 -3.21 -5.12 18.58
CA VAL A 610 -1.87 -5.54 18.16
C VAL A 610 -0.82 -5.08 19.18
N LEU A 611 -0.81 -3.80 19.54
CA LEU A 611 0.14 -3.22 20.49
C LEU A 611 0.02 -3.86 21.87
N LYS A 612 -1.22 -4.09 22.35
CA LYS A 612 -1.49 -4.81 23.59
C LYS A 612 -0.83 -6.19 23.58
N ARG A 613 -1.09 -7.01 22.55
CA ARG A 613 -0.52 -8.36 22.47
C ARG A 613 0.99 -8.38 22.32
N GLN A 614 1.56 -7.42 21.58
CA GLN A 614 3.00 -7.32 21.44
C GLN A 614 3.65 -6.94 22.78
N ALA A 615 3.01 -6.04 23.56
CA ALA A 615 3.43 -5.71 24.91
C ALA A 615 3.27 -6.90 25.88
N GLU A 616 2.16 -7.64 25.84
CA GLU A 616 1.96 -8.87 26.64
C GLU A 616 3.04 -9.92 26.32
N PHE A 617 3.26 -10.21 25.04
CA PHE A 617 4.27 -11.15 24.57
C PHE A 617 5.69 -10.77 25.03
N HIS A 618 6.11 -9.51 24.83
CA HIS A 618 7.41 -9.06 25.31
C HIS A 618 7.48 -9.07 26.84
N GLY A 619 6.41 -8.67 27.55
CA GLY A 619 6.35 -8.70 29.01
C GLY A 619 6.62 -10.10 29.56
N GLU A 620 5.91 -11.12 29.06
CA GLU A 620 6.12 -12.52 29.45
C GLU A 620 7.52 -13.03 29.06
N MET A 621 7.94 -12.81 27.81
CA MET A 621 9.23 -13.25 27.30
C MET A 621 10.42 -12.66 28.09
N LEU A 622 10.37 -11.36 28.39
CA LEU A 622 11.44 -10.62 29.07
C LEU A 622 11.53 -10.94 30.57
N GLN A 623 10.49 -11.50 31.19
CA GLN A 623 10.61 -12.06 32.55
C GLN A 623 11.33 -13.42 32.55
N GLY A 624 11.38 -14.11 31.40
CA GLY A 624 12.15 -15.33 31.22
C GLY A 624 13.64 -15.13 31.52
N GLN A 625 14.21 -15.96 32.39
CA GLN A 625 15.63 -15.93 32.78
C GLN A 625 16.13 -14.57 33.32
N VAL A 626 15.24 -13.71 33.85
CA VAL A 626 15.58 -12.35 34.31
C VAL A 626 16.67 -12.31 35.41
N ASP A 627 16.99 -13.42 36.05
CA ASP A 627 18.11 -13.55 37.00
C ASP A 627 19.50 -13.56 36.33
N ASN A 628 19.65 -14.16 35.15
CA ASN A 628 20.93 -14.30 34.45
C ASN A 628 21.28 -13.03 33.66
N GLY A 629 21.71 -11.96 34.32
CA GLY A 629 21.92 -10.65 33.70
C GLY A 629 22.73 -10.64 32.38
N PRO A 630 23.95 -11.21 32.32
CA PRO A 630 24.71 -11.26 31.08
C PRO A 630 24.07 -12.14 30.00
N GLY A 631 23.50 -13.28 30.38
CA GLY A 631 22.80 -14.17 29.45
C GLY A 631 21.54 -13.53 28.87
N TRP A 632 20.73 -12.89 29.71
CA TRP A 632 19.50 -12.17 29.37
C TRP A 632 19.76 -11.02 28.39
N VAL A 633 20.77 -10.17 28.67
CA VAL A 633 21.14 -9.08 27.75
C VAL A 633 21.67 -9.61 26.41
N ASN A 634 22.26 -10.81 26.38
CA ASN A 634 22.70 -11.46 25.15
C ASN A 634 21.56 -12.18 24.40
N LEU A 635 20.56 -12.70 25.11
CA LEU A 635 19.37 -13.33 24.55
C LEU A 635 18.46 -12.28 23.89
N HIS A 636 18.28 -11.14 24.53
CA HIS A 636 17.37 -10.07 24.11
C HIS A 636 18.06 -8.90 23.40
N GLN A 637 19.12 -9.17 22.62
CA GLN A 637 19.86 -8.10 21.93
C GLN A 637 19.01 -7.33 20.91
N LEU A 638 18.00 -7.97 20.32
CA LEU A 638 17.11 -7.36 19.33
C LEU A 638 16.13 -6.41 19.99
N GLU A 639 15.53 -6.79 21.10
CA GLU A 639 14.58 -6.01 21.90
C GLU A 639 15.27 -4.79 22.51
N LEU A 640 16.46 -5.01 23.07
CA LEU A 640 17.26 -3.98 23.72
C LEU A 640 17.97 -3.03 22.73
N ARG A 641 17.75 -3.14 21.41
CA ARG A 641 18.39 -2.27 20.40
C ARG A 641 18.07 -0.78 20.60
N TYR A 642 16.92 -0.47 21.21
CA TYR A 642 16.48 0.89 21.54
C TYR A 642 16.98 1.39 22.92
N VAL A 643 17.62 0.52 23.72
CA VAL A 643 18.12 0.85 25.05
C VAL A 643 19.57 1.34 24.95
N SER A 644 19.87 2.45 25.61
CA SER A 644 21.21 3.05 25.60
C SER A 644 22.28 2.06 26.08
N LEU A 645 23.50 2.16 25.53
CA LEU A 645 24.57 1.22 25.87
C LEU A 645 24.88 1.20 27.37
N SER A 646 24.83 2.37 28.03
CA SER A 646 25.05 2.49 29.48
C SER A 646 24.00 1.70 30.27
N VAL A 647 22.72 1.87 29.95
CA VAL A 647 21.62 1.12 30.60
C VAL A 647 21.73 -0.38 30.31
N ARG A 648 22.09 -0.79 29.08
CA ARG A 648 22.33 -2.21 28.75
C ARG A 648 23.49 -2.82 29.52
N LEU A 649 24.55 -2.05 29.82
CA LEU A 649 25.64 -2.50 30.70
C LEU A 649 25.16 -2.61 32.15
N GLY A 650 24.39 -1.64 32.65
CA GLY A 650 23.73 -1.71 33.96
C GLY A 650 22.84 -2.95 34.09
N MET A 651 22.05 -3.25 33.05
CA MET A 651 21.20 -4.45 32.97
C MET A 651 21.97 -5.77 33.07
N LYS A 652 23.27 -5.83 32.76
CA LYS A 652 24.06 -7.06 32.97
C LYS A 652 24.28 -7.35 34.47
N ALA A 653 24.40 -6.30 35.29
CA ALA A 653 24.66 -6.43 36.72
C ALA A 653 23.36 -6.36 37.58
N VAL A 654 22.44 -5.46 37.25
CA VAL A 654 21.34 -5.07 38.14
C VAL A 654 20.02 -5.72 37.70
N LYS A 655 19.52 -6.68 38.50
CA LYS A 655 18.23 -7.36 38.27
C LYS A 655 17.02 -6.40 38.21
N PRO A 656 16.87 -5.43 39.13
CA PRO A 656 15.83 -4.40 39.05
C PRO A 656 15.66 -3.74 37.68
N LEU A 657 16.75 -3.36 37.01
CA LEU A 657 16.69 -2.69 35.70
C LEU A 657 16.06 -3.58 34.61
N ARG A 658 16.26 -4.90 34.68
CA ARG A 658 15.68 -5.87 33.73
C ARG A 658 14.19 -6.09 34.03
N GLN A 659 13.85 -6.29 35.31
CA GLN A 659 12.46 -6.45 35.75
C GLN A 659 11.61 -5.21 35.46
N ALA A 660 12.19 -4.02 35.62
CA ALA A 660 11.56 -2.75 35.30
C ALA A 660 11.27 -2.58 33.81
N PHE A 661 12.24 -2.92 32.94
CA PHE A 661 12.06 -2.87 31.48
C PHE A 661 10.95 -3.82 31.01
N ALA A 662 10.91 -5.04 31.56
CA ALA A 662 9.81 -5.97 31.32
C ALA A 662 8.48 -5.45 31.88
N GLY A 663 8.47 -4.91 33.10
CA GLY A 663 7.28 -4.37 33.78
C GLY A 663 6.65 -3.16 33.07
N LEU A 664 7.45 -2.33 32.39
CA LEU A 664 6.95 -1.22 31.56
C LEU A 664 6.02 -1.69 30.43
N CYS A 665 6.13 -2.95 29.97
CA CYS A 665 5.18 -3.53 29.03
C CYS A 665 3.79 -3.71 29.66
N GLY A 666 3.72 -4.02 30.97
CA GLY A 666 2.47 -4.13 31.73
C GLY A 666 1.72 -2.81 31.81
N TYR A 667 2.39 -1.71 32.20
CA TYR A 667 1.73 -0.39 32.22
C TYR A 667 1.29 0.05 30.82
N PHE A 668 2.04 -0.30 29.75
CA PHE A 668 1.65 -0.04 28.36
C PHE A 668 0.31 -0.73 28.01
N VAL A 669 0.12 -1.98 28.44
CA VAL A 669 -1.15 -2.72 28.32
C VAL A 669 -2.24 -2.04 29.13
N SER A 670 -1.97 -1.66 30.38
CA SER A 670 -2.94 -1.00 31.27
C SER A 670 -3.46 0.32 30.69
N CYS A 671 -2.59 1.18 30.13
CA CYS A 671 -3.02 2.41 29.44
C CYS A 671 -4.04 2.15 28.33
N ILE A 672 -3.76 1.16 27.46
CA ILE A 672 -4.66 0.77 26.37
C ILE A 672 -6.00 0.24 26.92
N GLN A 673 -5.97 -0.59 27.98
CA GLN A 673 -7.19 -1.12 28.61
C GLN A 673 -8.05 -0.02 29.27
N GLN A 674 -7.41 1.03 29.80
CA GLN A 674 -8.10 2.21 30.33
C GLN A 674 -8.63 3.17 29.25
N GLY A 675 -8.44 2.86 27.96
CA GLY A 675 -8.86 3.71 26.85
C GLY A 675 -7.98 4.95 26.64
N GLN A 676 -6.75 4.93 27.13
CA GLN A 676 -5.78 6.03 27.01
C GLN A 676 -4.72 5.72 25.94
N SER A 677 -4.18 6.74 25.26
CA SER A 677 -3.00 6.52 24.42
C SER A 677 -1.81 6.14 25.31
N PRO A 678 -0.99 5.15 24.93
CA PRO A 678 0.19 4.77 25.68
C PRO A 678 1.32 5.77 25.37
N ASN A 679 1.18 6.99 25.87
CA ASN A 679 2.22 8.03 25.87
C ASN A 679 2.92 8.08 27.24
N GLU A 680 4.07 8.75 27.32
CA GLU A 680 4.88 8.77 28.55
C GLU A 680 4.11 9.31 29.78
N ALA A 681 3.31 10.36 29.64
CA ALA A 681 2.53 10.91 30.76
C ALA A 681 1.47 9.92 31.28
N ASN A 682 0.76 9.24 30.39
CA ASN A 682 -0.24 8.23 30.78
C ASN A 682 0.40 6.98 31.39
N LEU A 683 1.57 6.54 30.89
CA LEU A 683 2.31 5.41 31.48
C LEU A 683 2.84 5.75 32.87
N LEU A 684 3.42 6.94 33.06
CA LEU A 684 3.91 7.39 34.37
C LEU A 684 2.76 7.55 35.36
N LYS A 685 1.63 8.13 34.93
CA LYS A 685 0.41 8.21 35.75
C LYS A 685 -0.10 6.83 36.18
N THR A 686 -0.17 5.87 35.25
CA THR A 686 -0.61 4.50 35.55
C THR A 686 0.30 3.83 36.59
N PHE A 687 1.62 4.04 36.47
CA PHE A 687 2.61 3.60 37.46
C PHE A 687 2.43 4.27 38.84
N GLU A 688 2.13 5.57 38.88
CA GLU A 688 1.88 6.30 40.14
C GLU A 688 0.58 5.89 40.85
N GLU A 689 -0.45 5.51 40.09
CA GLU A 689 -1.75 5.06 40.63
C GLU A 689 -1.70 3.60 41.14
N GLU A 690 -0.78 2.77 40.63
CA GLU A 690 -0.67 1.36 40.99
C GLU A 690 0.13 1.17 42.30
N THR A 691 -0.60 1.15 43.42
CA THR A 691 -0.06 1.13 44.81
C THR A 691 0.83 -0.06 45.17
N GLU A 692 0.84 -1.12 44.36
CA GLU A 692 1.69 -2.31 44.54
C GLU A 692 2.92 -2.32 43.62
N SER A 693 3.12 -1.27 42.80
CA SER A 693 4.24 -1.16 41.86
C SER A 693 5.60 -1.34 42.53
N PRO A 694 6.43 -2.31 42.11
CA PRO A 694 7.75 -2.49 42.69
C PRO A 694 8.65 -1.27 42.37
N PRO A 695 9.48 -0.81 43.32
CA PRO A 695 10.28 0.42 43.18
C PRO A 695 11.27 0.41 42.00
N VAL A 696 11.51 -0.78 41.43
CA VAL A 696 12.43 -1.04 40.32
C VAL A 696 12.17 -0.20 39.07
N THR A 697 10.91 0.16 38.76
CA THR A 697 10.60 1.00 37.58
C THR A 697 11.21 2.40 37.72
N LYS A 698 11.20 2.96 38.94
CA LYS A 698 11.83 4.25 39.24
C LYS A 698 13.35 4.17 39.12
N ASP A 699 13.96 3.06 39.57
CA ASP A 699 15.40 2.81 39.44
C ASP A 699 15.84 2.73 37.96
N TYR A 700 15.00 2.15 37.09
CA TYR A 700 15.27 2.10 35.65
C TYR A 700 15.27 3.47 34.99
N LEU A 701 14.26 4.31 35.27
CA LEU A 701 14.19 5.67 34.74
C LEU A 701 15.34 6.54 35.29
N ASN A 702 15.60 6.47 36.60
CA ASN A 702 16.74 7.14 37.24
C ASN A 702 18.10 6.67 36.68
N GLY A 703 18.20 5.40 36.25
CA GLY A 703 19.38 4.82 35.62
C GLY A 703 19.61 5.25 34.17
N GLY A 704 18.81 6.18 33.63
CA GLY A 704 18.85 6.63 32.24
C GLY A 704 18.09 5.74 31.26
N GLY A 705 17.27 4.82 31.76
CA GLY A 705 16.26 4.10 30.98
C GLY A 705 15.11 5.02 30.59
N THR A 706 14.38 4.68 29.53
CA THR A 706 13.29 5.53 29.01
C THR A 706 12.07 4.69 28.60
N VAL A 707 10.87 5.24 28.84
CA VAL A 707 9.62 4.68 28.34
C VAL A 707 9.64 4.54 26.82
N ALA A 708 10.22 5.52 26.13
CA ALA A 708 10.39 5.53 24.68
C ALA A 708 11.15 4.30 24.14
N SER A 709 12.10 3.72 24.89
CA SER A 709 12.83 2.52 24.44
C SER A 709 11.96 1.25 24.42
N VAL A 710 11.07 1.10 25.43
CA VAL A 710 10.09 0.01 25.50
C VAL A 710 9.00 0.19 24.45
N ALA A 711 8.50 1.43 24.30
CA ALA A 711 7.52 1.74 23.27
C ALA A 711 8.09 1.51 21.85
N ALA A 712 9.34 1.90 21.58
CA ALA A 712 9.98 1.69 20.28
C ALA A 712 10.11 0.21 19.92
N MET A 713 10.43 -0.66 20.89
CA MET A 713 10.39 -2.11 20.74
C MET A 713 8.98 -2.58 20.36
N ILE A 714 7.97 -2.26 21.18
CA ILE A 714 6.58 -2.69 20.98
C ILE A 714 6.04 -2.22 19.63
N PHE A 715 6.20 -0.95 19.28
CA PHE A 715 5.71 -0.38 18.02
C PHE A 715 6.43 -0.95 16.79
N HIS A 716 7.74 -1.18 16.85
CA HIS A 716 8.49 -1.75 15.73
C HIS A 716 8.10 -3.20 15.49
N ASP A 717 8.06 -4.00 16.55
CA ASP A 717 7.77 -5.44 16.42
C ASP A 717 6.27 -5.68 16.15
N ALA A 718 5.39 -4.76 16.57
CA ALA A 718 3.98 -4.74 16.15
C ALA A 718 3.80 -4.37 14.66
N MET A 719 4.56 -3.39 14.16
CA MET A 719 4.57 -3.01 12.75
C MET A 719 5.07 -4.18 11.90
N ASP A 720 6.19 -4.79 12.27
CA ASP A 720 6.69 -5.99 11.61
C ASP A 720 5.68 -7.14 11.72
N GLY A 721 5.17 -7.45 12.92
CA GLY A 721 4.22 -8.54 13.16
C GLY A 721 2.93 -8.44 12.36
N CYS A 722 2.35 -7.25 12.24
CA CYS A 722 1.19 -7.00 11.35
C CYS A 722 1.53 -7.23 9.88
N LEU A 723 2.70 -6.77 9.44
CA LEU A 723 3.15 -7.00 8.08
C LEU A 723 3.49 -8.49 7.84
N TRP A 724 4.00 -9.21 8.83
CA TRP A 724 4.21 -10.66 8.81
C TRP A 724 2.90 -11.44 8.73
N ALA A 725 1.85 -11.04 9.46
CA ALA A 725 0.52 -11.64 9.33
C ALA A 725 -0.05 -11.48 7.90
N ALA A 726 0.17 -10.32 7.27
CA ALA A 726 -0.18 -10.12 5.86
C ALA A 726 0.73 -10.91 4.89
N ARG A 727 2.03 -11.01 5.20
CA ARG A 727 3.08 -11.66 4.40
C ARG A 727 2.95 -13.19 4.37
N ASN A 728 2.67 -13.79 5.52
CA ASN A 728 2.59 -15.23 5.70
C ASN A 728 1.33 -15.85 5.08
N SER A 729 0.47 -15.07 4.43
CA SER A 729 -0.64 -15.62 3.63
C SER A 729 -0.22 -16.23 2.27
N LEU A 730 1.09 -16.26 1.96
CA LEU A 730 1.63 -16.56 0.62
C LEU A 730 2.81 -17.54 0.61
N ASP A 731 3.86 -17.24 1.39
CA ASP A 731 5.16 -17.93 1.30
C ASP A 731 5.23 -19.26 2.10
N GLN A 732 4.08 -19.82 2.52
CA GLN A 732 4.07 -21.03 3.32
C GLN A 732 4.28 -22.29 2.48
N ALA A 733 5.19 -23.15 2.94
CA ALA A 733 5.29 -24.51 2.45
C ALA A 733 3.92 -25.21 2.61
N PRO A 734 3.47 -26.00 1.62
CA PRO A 734 2.15 -26.62 1.65
C PRO A 734 1.97 -27.47 2.92
N GLY A 735 1.06 -27.05 3.79
CA GLY A 735 0.73 -27.74 5.04
C GLY A 735 0.84 -26.90 6.31
N ILE A 736 1.52 -25.75 6.29
CA ILE A 736 1.39 -24.77 7.37
C ILE A 736 0.21 -23.85 7.03
N VAL A 737 -0.65 -23.60 8.02
CA VAL A 737 -1.79 -22.68 7.90
C VAL A 737 -1.37 -21.36 8.52
N ALA A 738 -1.50 -20.25 7.78
CA ALA A 738 -1.35 -18.92 8.36
C ALA A 738 -2.29 -18.79 9.56
N PRO A 739 -1.80 -18.40 10.75
CA PRO A 739 -2.69 -18.20 11.88
C PRO A 739 -3.75 -17.20 11.45
N GLU A 740 -5.00 -17.65 11.40
CA GLU A 740 -6.10 -16.80 10.95
C GLU A 740 -6.10 -15.54 11.80
N PRO A 741 -6.41 -14.35 11.22
CA PRO A 741 -6.57 -13.15 12.01
C PRO A 741 -7.58 -13.48 13.10
N CYS A 742 -7.11 -13.43 14.35
CA CYS A 742 -7.87 -13.83 15.52
C CYS A 742 -9.29 -13.23 15.49
N LYS A 743 -10.25 -13.95 16.07
CA LYS A 743 -11.66 -13.53 16.10
C LYS A 743 -11.86 -12.07 16.53
N GLU A 744 -11.13 -11.62 17.54
CA GLU A 744 -11.14 -10.22 18.02
C GLU A 744 -10.72 -9.19 16.94
N MET A 745 -9.79 -9.53 16.05
CA MET A 745 -9.34 -8.66 14.96
C MET A 745 -10.34 -8.65 13.79
N THR A 746 -11.10 -9.72 13.57
CA THR A 746 -12.16 -9.74 12.55
C THR A 746 -13.43 -9.04 13.05
N GLU A 747 -13.73 -9.10 14.35
CA GLU A 747 -14.84 -8.41 15.01
C GLU A 747 -14.61 -6.90 15.21
N THR A 748 -13.36 -6.45 15.39
CA THR A 748 -13.04 -5.02 15.51
C THR A 748 -13.15 -4.27 14.17
N PRO A 749 -13.65 -3.02 14.16
CA PRO A 749 -13.86 -2.27 12.92
C PRO A 749 -12.55 -1.83 12.26
N LYS A 750 -12.46 -1.96 10.93
CA LYS A 750 -11.34 -1.44 10.12
C LYS A 750 -11.24 0.09 10.27
N CYS A 751 -10.05 0.62 10.50
CA CYS A 751 -9.74 2.05 10.46
C CYS A 751 -8.64 2.37 9.45
N ARG A 752 -8.61 3.61 8.94
CA ARG A 752 -7.49 4.13 8.13
C ARG A 752 -6.17 4.09 8.91
N ASN A 753 -6.21 4.29 10.22
CA ASN A 753 -5.02 4.33 11.08
C ASN A 753 -4.52 2.94 11.52
N ASP A 754 -5.15 1.82 11.11
CA ASP A 754 -4.80 0.46 11.58
C ASP A 754 -3.34 0.05 11.35
N ILE A 755 -2.66 0.68 10.38
CA ILE A 755 -1.32 0.33 9.92
C ILE A 755 -0.31 1.49 10.04
N GLU A 756 -0.74 2.67 10.49
CA GLU A 756 0.09 3.89 10.57
C GLU A 756 0.90 3.94 11.88
N PHE A 757 1.58 2.85 12.22
CA PHE A 757 2.29 2.66 13.50
C PHE A 757 3.30 3.78 13.80
N ARG A 758 4.01 4.27 12.79
CA ARG A 758 5.02 5.34 12.92
C ARG A 758 4.38 6.69 13.29
N PHE A 759 3.29 7.06 12.61
CA PHE A 759 2.47 8.22 12.96
C PHE A 759 1.92 8.11 14.38
N VAL A 760 1.33 6.96 14.75
CA VAL A 760 0.76 6.78 16.09
C VAL A 760 1.84 6.79 17.18
N ALA A 761 3.02 6.22 16.93
CA ALA A 761 4.16 6.33 17.83
C ALA A 761 4.60 7.79 18.02
N GLY A 762 4.69 8.57 16.95
CA GLY A 762 4.98 10.01 17.00
C GLY A 762 3.94 10.79 17.80
N MET A 763 2.65 10.49 17.62
CA MET A 763 1.55 11.06 18.41
C MET A 763 1.60 10.68 19.90
N CYS A 764 2.19 9.53 20.25
CA CYS A 764 2.48 9.14 21.63
C CYS A 764 3.80 9.74 22.18
N GLY A 765 4.53 10.52 21.38
CA GLY A 765 5.81 11.14 21.77
C GLY A 765 7.06 10.30 21.48
N TYR A 766 6.99 9.29 20.61
CA TYR A 766 8.09 8.34 20.37
C TYR A 766 8.69 8.43 18.96
N GLU A 767 10.00 8.71 18.88
CA GLU A 767 10.75 8.69 17.62
C GLU A 767 11.16 7.26 17.21
N LEU A 768 10.45 6.67 16.24
CA LEU A 768 10.86 5.41 15.60
C LEU A 768 11.96 5.66 14.55
N LYS A 769 13.20 5.83 15.01
CA LYS A 769 14.37 5.94 14.12
C LYS A 769 14.43 4.78 13.13
N SER A 770 14.68 5.07 11.85
CA SER A 770 14.98 4.04 10.86
C SER A 770 16.35 3.45 11.17
N THR A 771 16.37 2.19 11.60
CA THR A 771 17.56 1.36 11.81
C THR A 771 18.23 1.01 10.49
#